data_AF-A0A1M4XQ61-F1
#
_entry.id   AF-A0A1M4XQ61-F1
#
_cell.length_a   1.000
_cell.length_b   1.000
_cell.length_c   1.000
_cell.angle_alpha   90.00
_cell.angle_beta   90.00
_cell.angle_gamma   90.00
#
_symmetry.space_group_name_H-M   'P 1'
#
loop_
_entity.id
_entity.type
_entity.pdbx_description
1 polymer ?
#
loop_
_entity_poly.entity_id
_entity_poly.type
_entity_poly.pdbx_seq_one_letter_code
_entity_poly.pdbx_strand_id
1 'polypeptide(L)'
;MVTFRDLTLEDQDMISSYFERLQANNSECSFTNLFIWRKCYHVQWAIVEGYLVILTTVRGKSWILPPFGNYHDGDLKKVMELLKAYFQEKGMPFVIRAIPDTAAEALKKEVPGWFWLEEEREIFDYIYRGNDLRLLKGKKYHGKRNHINQFKKRYSDYGYEKITVGNIPEVKEFLERWCYYRQCKSDFDRELYCEKKAIYEAFSCWEQLKCTGGAMRVNGKIEAFTIGEQLNKDTVLIHIEKANVEIPGLYGVIHQEYLLHEWPDIPYVNREEDMGDEGLRKAKLSFYPAAFARKWRAEYQEKDTLYCHRAAEEDKEKVKRLWEYCFTDTREFTEWYFSRYYRTERTYGAFFNGELTASVQMIPYELLVRGKKMRASYVVGLDTAPEYRRSGVGRKLLKYSLGEMRREKRSIGLLMPFSPDFYLPLQWTFCYFKQNYVLDPWDLNYARKPQLRGAEQERGTFRRVRMNEAVQVMQNIYLSYQTRRNGGILRGGEQWELLMEGWEVENAVCYILSVKEIPQAYMVYSIEGTVMRIHEMIYTGEEAKRECLDFIYGHRSHIVKAEWAAENGDTTFCYLNPGRSVCTLQPFLMARVVDVIQAWREFAVLTMKEPVTIRIEDELLEWNNDVFRLWETDGKKESQRLGEEAQWDYRMGIESFTQLLLGASSFEELLTRGAIVCGRELEAEPLKNLFPKWNNDIQEYY
;
A
#
# COMPACT_ATOMS: atom_id res chain seq x y z
N MET A 1 37.88 -0.28 -16.65
CA MET A 1 36.87 -1.31 -16.31
C MET A 1 36.76 -1.34 -14.80
N VAL A 2 35.57 -1.20 -14.22
CA VAL A 2 35.38 -1.20 -12.76
C VAL A 2 35.38 -2.65 -12.28
N THR A 3 36.23 -2.96 -11.30
CA THR A 3 36.33 -4.32 -10.73
C THR A 3 35.97 -4.25 -9.25
N PHE A 4 34.85 -4.87 -8.90
CA PHE A 4 34.39 -5.01 -7.52
C PHE A 4 35.03 -6.24 -6.87
N ARG A 5 35.34 -6.12 -5.58
CA ARG A 5 35.81 -7.22 -4.72
C ARG A 5 34.87 -7.41 -3.55
N ASP A 6 34.76 -8.66 -3.08
CA ASP A 6 33.95 -8.99 -1.91
C ASP A 6 34.46 -8.28 -0.66
N LEU A 7 33.53 -7.82 0.19
CA LEU A 7 33.86 -7.18 1.45
C LEU A 7 34.41 -8.19 2.47
N THR A 8 35.58 -7.91 3.02
CA THR A 8 36.24 -8.71 4.06
C THR A 8 36.58 -7.86 5.28
N LEU A 9 36.98 -8.50 6.37
CA LEU A 9 37.35 -7.80 7.61
C LEU A 9 38.64 -6.97 7.44
N GLU A 10 39.54 -7.40 6.54
CA GLU A 10 40.79 -6.69 6.22
C GLU A 10 40.55 -5.31 5.60
N ASP A 11 39.35 -5.08 5.06
CA ASP A 11 38.99 -3.82 4.41
C ASP A 11 38.58 -2.71 5.41
N GLN A 12 38.48 -3.03 6.71
CA GLN A 12 37.91 -2.18 7.75
C GLN A 12 38.54 -0.80 7.83
N ASP A 13 39.87 -0.70 7.95
CA ASP A 13 40.55 0.59 8.11
C ASP A 13 40.43 1.44 6.85
N MET A 14 40.51 0.82 5.67
CA MET A 14 40.40 1.53 4.40
C MET A 14 39.00 2.12 4.22
N ILE A 15 37.93 1.33 4.44
CA ILE A 15 36.54 1.79 4.27
C ILE A 15 36.22 2.84 5.34
N SER A 16 36.58 2.57 6.59
CA SER A 16 36.33 3.51 7.70
C SER A 16 36.96 4.87 7.43
N SER A 17 38.14 4.94 6.78
CA SER A 17 38.78 6.21 6.42
C SER A 17 37.95 7.11 5.50
N TYR A 18 37.07 6.54 4.66
CA TYR A 18 36.16 7.33 3.83
C TYR A 18 35.00 7.89 4.66
N PHE A 19 34.41 7.06 5.52
CA PHE A 19 33.30 7.47 6.38
C PHE A 19 33.71 8.49 7.45
N GLU A 20 34.90 8.32 8.04
CA GLU A 20 35.49 9.29 8.98
C GLU A 20 35.72 10.67 8.34
N ARG A 21 36.02 10.74 7.04
CA ARG A 21 36.14 12.02 6.32
C ARG A 21 34.79 12.64 6.00
N LEU A 22 33.79 11.82 5.68
CA LEU A 22 32.44 12.29 5.32
C LEU A 22 31.61 12.79 6.50
N GLN A 23 31.80 12.22 7.69
CA GLN A 23 31.01 12.54 8.89
C GLN A 23 29.49 12.46 8.63
N ALA A 24 29.06 11.49 7.82
CA ALA A 24 27.66 11.32 7.45
C ALA A 24 26.82 10.80 8.63
N ASN A 25 25.52 11.07 8.58
CA ASN A 25 24.55 10.57 9.55
C ASN A 25 23.83 9.30 9.10
N ASN A 26 24.10 8.80 7.89
CA ASN A 26 23.46 7.60 7.34
C ASN A 26 24.04 6.33 7.99
N SER A 27 23.18 5.37 8.31
CA SER A 27 23.53 4.09 8.90
C SER A 27 24.45 3.24 8.01
N GLU A 28 24.35 3.39 6.70
CA GLU A 28 25.21 2.69 5.73
C GLU A 28 26.64 3.22 5.67
N CYS A 29 26.91 4.38 6.28
CA CYS A 29 28.25 4.97 6.39
C CYS A 29 29.02 4.40 7.60
N SER A 30 28.84 3.10 7.87
CA SER A 30 29.48 2.34 8.93
C SER A 30 30.07 1.07 8.33
N PHE A 31 31.34 0.77 8.60
CA PHE A 31 31.94 -0.49 8.16
C PHE A 31 31.23 -1.69 8.81
N THR A 32 30.92 -1.59 10.11
CA THR A 32 30.22 -2.65 10.84
C THR A 32 28.89 -2.98 10.18
N ASN A 33 28.09 -1.97 9.83
CA ASN A 33 26.83 -2.15 9.10
C ASN A 33 27.08 -2.92 7.79
N LEU A 34 27.95 -2.43 6.91
CA LEU A 34 28.26 -3.09 5.64
C LEU A 34 28.73 -4.53 5.83
N PHE A 35 29.58 -4.78 6.83
CA PHE A 35 30.21 -6.07 7.07
C PHE A 35 29.23 -7.11 7.60
N ILE A 36 28.39 -6.78 8.59
CA ILE A 36 27.45 -7.73 9.19
C ILE A 36 26.35 -8.13 8.21
N TRP A 37 25.97 -7.22 7.31
CA TRP A 37 24.95 -7.43 6.29
C TRP A 37 25.51 -8.06 4.99
N ARG A 38 26.84 -8.18 4.83
CA ARG A 38 27.50 -8.53 3.56
C ARG A 38 27.04 -9.83 2.91
N LYS A 39 26.69 -10.85 3.70
CA LYS A 39 26.23 -12.15 3.17
C LYS A 39 24.79 -12.09 2.66
N CYS A 40 23.96 -11.23 3.26
CA CYS A 40 22.57 -11.06 2.85
C CYS A 40 22.43 -10.12 1.65
N TYR A 41 23.30 -9.12 1.56
CA TYR A 41 23.28 -8.10 0.51
C TYR A 41 24.38 -8.28 -0.54
N HIS A 42 25.16 -9.36 -0.48
CA HIS A 42 26.33 -9.62 -1.32
C HIS A 42 27.15 -8.33 -1.54
N VAL A 43 27.63 -7.77 -0.44
CA VAL A 43 28.30 -6.47 -0.44
C VAL A 43 29.70 -6.61 -1.03
N GLN A 44 29.94 -5.83 -2.08
CA GLN A 44 31.22 -5.71 -2.76
C GLN A 44 31.62 -4.24 -2.83
N TRP A 45 32.89 -3.95 -3.10
CA TRP A 45 33.38 -2.58 -3.17
C TRP A 45 34.51 -2.39 -4.18
N ALA A 46 34.69 -1.15 -4.63
CA ALA A 46 35.77 -0.72 -5.52
C ALA A 46 36.17 0.74 -5.20
N ILE A 47 37.41 1.12 -5.54
CA ILE A 47 37.79 2.53 -5.66
C ILE A 47 37.73 2.93 -7.13
N VAL A 48 36.96 3.96 -7.44
CA VAL A 48 36.80 4.49 -8.80
C VAL A 48 37.16 5.98 -8.75
N GLU A 49 38.25 6.37 -9.41
CA GLU A 49 38.72 7.77 -9.45
C GLU A 49 38.79 8.44 -8.06
N GLY A 50 39.20 7.68 -7.03
CA GLY A 50 39.31 8.18 -5.65
C GLY A 50 38.01 8.17 -4.84
N TYR A 51 36.90 7.65 -5.38
CA TYR A 51 35.65 7.42 -4.66
C TYR A 51 35.51 5.96 -4.26
N LEU A 52 35.08 5.71 -3.02
CA LEU A 52 34.64 4.41 -2.57
C LEU A 52 33.23 4.13 -3.10
N VAL A 53 33.08 3.08 -3.89
CA VAL A 53 31.79 2.62 -4.41
C VAL A 53 31.47 1.27 -3.79
N ILE A 54 30.30 1.19 -3.15
CA ILE A 54 29.76 -0.06 -2.58
C ILE A 54 28.67 -0.58 -3.52
N LEU A 55 28.82 -1.82 -3.98
CA LEU A 55 27.82 -2.55 -4.75
C LEU A 55 27.11 -3.54 -3.84
N THR A 56 25.79 -3.58 -3.95
CA THR A 56 24.95 -4.55 -3.23
C THR A 56 24.11 -5.31 -4.23
N THR A 57 23.84 -6.59 -3.95
CA THR A 57 23.00 -7.45 -4.78
C THR A 57 22.06 -8.28 -3.90
N VAL A 58 20.75 -8.10 -4.11
CA VAL A 58 19.69 -8.85 -3.42
C VAL A 58 18.71 -9.40 -4.45
N ARG A 59 18.51 -10.73 -4.44
CA ARG A 59 17.56 -11.43 -5.33
C ARG A 59 17.75 -11.08 -6.82
N GLY A 60 19.02 -11.02 -7.25
CA GLY A 60 19.38 -10.69 -8.64
C GLY A 60 19.20 -9.22 -9.02
N LYS A 61 18.77 -8.36 -8.10
CA LYS A 61 18.76 -6.91 -8.28
C LYS A 61 20.00 -6.31 -7.63
N SER A 62 20.72 -5.51 -8.40
CA SER A 62 21.93 -4.84 -7.93
C SER A 62 21.74 -3.33 -7.92
N TRP A 63 22.29 -2.66 -6.92
CA TRP A 63 22.39 -1.22 -6.84
C TRP A 63 23.66 -0.84 -6.09
N ILE A 64 24.14 0.37 -6.31
CA ILE A 64 25.25 0.92 -5.51
C ILE A 64 24.72 1.83 -4.40
N LEU A 65 25.51 1.96 -3.34
CA LEU A 65 25.45 3.14 -2.48
C LEU A 65 26.05 4.35 -3.23
N PRO A 66 25.73 5.60 -2.84
CA PRO A 66 26.35 6.77 -3.46
C PRO A 66 27.89 6.67 -3.44
N PRO A 67 28.59 7.04 -4.53
CA PRO A 67 30.05 7.07 -4.53
C PRO A 67 30.58 7.99 -3.42
N PHE A 68 31.27 7.42 -2.43
CA PHE A 68 31.76 8.13 -1.25
C PHE A 68 33.15 8.73 -1.53
N GLY A 69 33.25 10.06 -1.61
CA GLY A 69 34.51 10.76 -1.89
C GLY A 69 34.40 12.27 -1.73
N ASN A 70 35.36 13.02 -2.29
CA ASN A 70 35.34 14.49 -2.24
C ASN A 70 34.40 15.07 -3.30
N TYR A 71 33.17 15.41 -2.94
CA TYR A 71 32.19 16.02 -3.86
C TYR A 71 32.52 17.46 -4.30
N HIS A 72 33.50 18.12 -3.69
CA HIS A 72 33.87 19.50 -4.04
C HIS A 72 34.89 19.57 -5.18
N ASP A 73 35.96 18.76 -5.09
CA ASP A 73 37.09 18.81 -6.04
C ASP A 73 37.31 17.52 -6.83
N GLY A 74 36.51 16.48 -6.56
CA GLY A 74 36.59 15.20 -7.26
C GLY A 74 35.77 15.16 -8.56
N ASP A 75 36.16 14.29 -9.49
CA ASP A 75 35.48 14.11 -10.77
C ASP A 75 34.34 13.08 -10.66
N LEU A 76 33.28 13.47 -9.93
CA LEU A 76 32.10 12.61 -9.76
C LEU A 76 31.49 12.23 -11.13
N LYS A 77 31.50 13.14 -12.11
CA LYS A 77 30.96 12.86 -13.44
C LYS A 77 31.67 11.68 -14.11
N LYS A 78 33.01 11.65 -14.08
CA LYS A 78 33.79 10.52 -14.62
C LYS A 78 33.52 9.22 -13.87
N VAL A 79 33.33 9.26 -12.55
CA VAL A 79 32.91 8.09 -11.76
C VAL A 79 31.56 7.57 -12.26
N MET A 80 30.59 8.47 -12.47
CA MET A 80 29.27 8.12 -12.97
C MET A 80 29.30 7.54 -14.39
N GLU A 81 30.16 8.05 -15.28
CA GLU A 81 30.40 7.50 -16.62
C GLU A 81 30.94 6.07 -16.57
N LEU A 82 31.93 5.81 -15.70
CA LEU A 82 32.51 4.47 -15.52
C LEU A 82 31.52 3.47 -14.93
N LEU A 83 30.71 3.91 -13.96
CA LEU A 83 29.68 3.08 -13.35
C LEU A 83 28.54 2.79 -14.34
N LYS A 84 28.10 3.79 -15.11
CA LYS A 84 27.14 3.60 -16.20
C LYS A 84 27.63 2.53 -17.17
N ALA A 85 28.88 2.62 -17.64
CA ALA A 85 29.45 1.63 -18.55
C ALA A 85 29.48 0.23 -17.93
N TYR A 86 29.81 0.12 -16.63
CA TYR A 86 29.78 -1.15 -15.91
C TYR A 86 28.37 -1.77 -15.88
N PHE A 87 27.34 -1.00 -15.51
CA PHE A 87 25.97 -1.49 -15.46
C PHE A 87 25.43 -1.87 -16.85
N GLN A 88 25.76 -1.09 -17.88
CA GLN A 88 25.42 -1.40 -19.28
C GLN A 88 26.07 -2.70 -19.75
N GLU A 89 27.37 -2.91 -19.48
CA GLU A 89 28.08 -4.15 -19.84
C GLU A 89 27.47 -5.38 -19.16
N LYS A 90 26.98 -5.24 -17.92
CA LYS A 90 26.32 -6.31 -17.17
C LYS A 90 24.85 -6.51 -17.55
N GLY A 91 24.27 -5.66 -18.39
CA GLY A 91 22.84 -5.68 -18.72
C GLY A 91 21.95 -5.43 -17.51
N MET A 92 22.42 -4.63 -16.55
CA MET A 92 21.72 -4.33 -15.29
C MET A 92 21.27 -2.86 -15.24
N PRO A 93 20.12 -2.54 -14.61
CA PRO A 93 19.73 -1.15 -14.37
C PRO A 93 20.75 -0.43 -13.49
N PHE A 94 21.14 0.79 -13.87
CA PHE A 94 22.03 1.61 -13.04
C PHE A 94 21.22 2.35 -11.97
N VAL A 95 21.19 1.76 -10.77
CA VAL A 95 20.44 2.26 -9.61
C VAL A 95 21.40 2.60 -8.47
N ILE A 96 21.15 3.74 -7.82
CA ILE A 96 21.81 4.18 -6.59
C ILE A 96 20.74 4.30 -5.51
N ARG A 97 20.98 3.77 -4.31
CA ARG A 97 20.07 3.88 -3.16
C ARG A 97 20.79 4.41 -1.94
N ALA A 98 20.02 4.77 -0.92
CA ALA A 98 20.53 5.34 0.33
C ALA A 98 21.38 6.61 0.12
N ILE A 99 21.04 7.42 -0.89
CA ILE A 99 21.75 8.65 -1.24
C ILE A 99 21.43 9.71 -0.18
N PRO A 100 22.38 10.25 0.59
CA PRO A 100 22.12 11.37 1.49
C PRO A 100 21.86 12.67 0.71
N ASP A 101 21.24 13.65 1.36
CA ASP A 101 20.94 14.97 0.76
C ASP A 101 22.16 15.60 0.06
N THR A 102 23.33 15.55 0.69
CA THR A 102 24.59 16.11 0.14
C THR A 102 25.03 15.42 -1.17
N ALA A 103 24.86 14.11 -1.27
CA ALA A 103 25.19 13.36 -2.48
C ALA A 103 24.12 13.57 -3.57
N ALA A 104 22.85 13.72 -3.19
CA ALA A 104 21.78 14.03 -4.14
C ALA A 104 21.99 15.40 -4.80
N GLU A 105 22.41 16.41 -4.02
CA GLU A 105 22.79 17.73 -4.53
C GLU A 105 23.99 17.64 -5.50
N ALA A 106 25.02 16.87 -5.15
CA ALA A 106 26.17 16.64 -6.01
C ALA A 106 25.79 15.96 -7.34
N LEU A 107 24.93 14.94 -7.31
CA LEU A 107 24.44 14.27 -8.51
C LEU A 107 23.65 15.22 -9.42
N LYS A 108 22.75 16.04 -8.85
CA LYS A 108 21.97 17.04 -9.62
C LYS A 108 22.87 18.05 -10.33
N LYS A 109 23.98 18.44 -9.68
CA LYS A 109 24.94 19.42 -10.20
C LYS A 109 25.86 18.83 -11.28
N GLU A 110 26.48 17.68 -11.01
CA GLU A 110 27.56 17.13 -11.85
C GLU A 110 27.06 16.30 -13.04
N VAL A 111 25.88 15.67 -12.91
CA VAL A 111 25.25 14.85 -13.96
C VAL A 111 23.77 15.23 -14.15
N PRO A 112 23.49 16.47 -14.55
CA PRO A 112 22.11 16.97 -14.66
C PRO A 112 21.31 16.15 -15.67
N GLY A 113 20.11 15.74 -15.27
CA GLY A 113 19.18 14.98 -16.10
C GLY A 113 19.50 13.48 -16.26
N TRP A 114 20.58 12.97 -15.64
CA TRP A 114 20.91 11.54 -15.72
C TRP A 114 20.01 10.67 -14.84
N PHE A 115 19.50 11.21 -13.74
CA PHE A 115 18.78 10.44 -12.73
C PHE A 115 17.44 11.07 -12.40
N TRP A 116 16.43 10.20 -12.26
CA TRP A 116 15.25 10.53 -11.47
C TRP A 116 15.56 10.26 -10.00
N LEU A 117 15.35 11.25 -9.13
CA LEU A 117 15.60 11.17 -7.69
C LEU A 117 14.28 11.13 -6.92
N GLU A 118 14.07 10.08 -6.14
CA GLU A 118 12.90 9.91 -5.27
C GLU A 118 13.32 9.73 -3.82
N GLU A 119 12.62 10.37 -2.88
CA GLU A 119 12.84 10.12 -1.45
C GLU A 119 12.36 8.71 -1.08
N GLU A 120 13.18 7.92 -0.39
CA GLU A 120 12.81 6.61 0.13
C GLU A 120 12.48 6.71 1.62
N ARG A 121 11.28 7.18 1.96
CA ARG A 121 10.89 7.49 3.35
C ARG A 121 11.05 6.29 4.28
N GLU A 122 10.75 5.08 3.83
CA GLU A 122 10.88 3.85 4.61
C GLU A 122 12.30 3.56 5.09
N ILE A 123 13.33 4.12 4.44
CA ILE A 123 14.74 3.96 4.84
C ILE A 123 15.33 5.22 5.51
N PHE A 124 14.52 6.20 5.87
CA PHE A 124 15.02 7.37 6.61
C PHE A 124 15.48 6.96 8.01
N ASP A 125 16.69 7.39 8.37
CA ASP A 125 17.20 7.18 9.71
C ASP A 125 16.61 8.18 10.70
N TYR A 126 16.30 7.68 11.89
CA TYR A 126 15.75 8.49 12.95
C TYR A 126 16.87 9.02 13.84
N ILE A 127 17.07 10.35 13.83
CA ILE A 127 18.10 11.02 14.62
C ILE A 127 17.48 11.67 15.84
N TYR A 128 17.97 11.34 17.04
CA TYR A 128 17.48 11.85 18.32
C TYR A 128 18.57 12.63 19.05
N ARG A 129 18.18 13.57 19.92
CA ARG A 129 19.09 14.13 20.91
C ARG A 129 19.40 13.07 21.96
N GLY A 130 20.67 12.79 22.20
CA GLY A 130 21.11 11.78 23.18
C GLY A 130 20.57 12.06 24.58
N ASN A 131 20.58 13.33 25.01
CA ASN A 131 20.00 13.72 26.31
C ASN A 131 18.49 13.48 26.41
N ASP A 132 17.75 13.62 25.31
CA ASP A 132 16.31 13.35 25.31
C ASP A 132 16.05 11.86 25.56
N LEU A 133 16.88 10.98 24.98
CA LEU A 133 16.78 9.53 25.13
C LEU A 133 17.30 9.02 26.48
N ARG A 134 18.39 9.60 27.00
CA ARG A 134 18.95 9.27 28.32
C ARG A 134 18.07 9.75 29.47
N LEU A 135 17.61 10.99 29.42
CA LEU A 135 16.95 11.66 30.55
C LEU A 135 15.42 11.64 30.46
N LEU A 136 14.87 11.54 29.24
CA LEU A 136 13.44 11.56 28.97
C LEU A 136 12.73 12.73 29.66
N LYS A 137 13.28 13.96 29.63
CA LYS A 137 12.75 15.13 30.37
C LYS A 137 11.52 15.77 29.72
N GLY A 138 10.56 16.21 30.54
CA GLY A 138 9.39 17.00 30.09
C GLY A 138 8.10 16.21 29.88
N LYS A 139 6.98 16.92 29.63
CA LYS A 139 5.63 16.33 29.56
C LYS A 139 5.49 15.31 28.42
N LYS A 140 6.13 15.57 27.27
CA LYS A 140 6.06 14.71 26.06
C LYS A 140 6.56 13.28 26.28
N TYR A 141 7.52 13.08 27.19
CA TYR A 141 8.07 11.75 27.55
C TYR A 141 7.40 11.09 28.76
N HIS A 142 6.33 11.66 29.31
CA HIS A 142 5.67 11.12 30.51
C HIS A 142 5.29 9.64 30.36
N GLY A 143 4.70 9.26 29.22
CA GLY A 143 4.36 7.87 28.94
C GLY A 143 5.58 6.95 28.96
N LYS A 144 6.68 7.35 28.31
CA LYS A 144 7.92 6.57 28.26
C LYS A 144 8.54 6.37 29.65
N ARG A 145 8.63 7.45 30.44
CA ARG A 145 9.08 7.35 31.84
C ARG A 145 8.18 6.47 32.67
N ASN A 146 6.87 6.53 32.46
CA ASN A 146 5.92 5.68 33.18
C ASN A 146 6.16 4.19 32.87
N HIS A 147 6.36 3.81 31.61
CA HIS A 147 6.70 2.42 31.25
C HIS A 147 8.00 1.95 31.90
N ILE A 148 9.06 2.76 31.88
CA ILE A 148 10.34 2.45 32.53
C ILE A 148 10.16 2.33 34.04
N ASN A 149 9.45 3.26 34.68
CA ASN A 149 9.20 3.23 36.12
C ASN A 149 8.34 2.03 36.53
N GLN A 150 7.37 1.64 35.71
CA GLN A 150 6.58 0.42 35.93
C GLN A 150 7.44 -0.83 35.87
N PHE A 151 8.36 -0.92 34.90
CA PHE A 151 9.35 -1.99 34.86
C PHE A 151 10.19 -2.01 36.15
N LYS A 152 10.81 -0.87 36.52
CA LYS A 152 11.68 -0.77 37.70
C LYS A 152 10.96 -1.06 39.02
N LYS A 153 9.64 -0.89 39.09
CA LYS A 153 8.80 -1.27 40.25
C LYS A 153 8.43 -2.76 40.26
N ARG A 154 8.23 -3.35 39.08
CA ARG A 154 7.75 -4.74 38.94
C ARG A 154 8.87 -5.76 39.07
N TYR A 155 10.07 -5.41 38.64
CA TYR A 155 11.24 -6.28 38.66
C TYR A 155 12.26 -5.71 39.63
N SER A 156 12.57 -6.45 40.69
CA SER A 156 13.60 -6.08 41.68
C SER A 156 14.97 -6.67 41.35
N ASP A 157 15.00 -7.80 40.64
CA ASP A 157 16.22 -8.45 40.15
C ASP A 157 16.39 -8.17 38.65
N TYR A 158 17.04 -7.04 38.34
CA TYR A 158 17.45 -6.70 36.99
C TYR A 158 18.81 -6.00 37.00
N GLY A 159 19.57 -6.14 35.92
CA GLY A 159 20.89 -5.52 35.78
C GLY A 159 21.26 -5.26 34.33
N TYR A 160 21.97 -4.15 34.10
CA TYR A 160 22.67 -3.89 32.85
C TYR A 160 24.06 -4.53 32.90
N GLU A 161 24.45 -5.22 31.85
CA GLU A 161 25.79 -5.76 31.68
C GLU A 161 26.32 -5.46 30.27
N LYS A 162 27.61 -5.15 30.15
CA LYS A 162 28.27 -4.96 28.87
C LYS A 162 28.39 -6.31 28.14
N ILE A 163 28.17 -6.32 26.83
CA ILE A 163 28.40 -7.51 26.02
C ILE A 163 29.91 -7.73 25.86
N THR A 164 30.36 -8.94 26.21
CA THR A 164 31.73 -9.42 26.12
C THR A 164 31.72 -10.82 25.52
N VAL A 165 32.88 -11.31 25.07
CA VAL A 165 33.01 -12.69 24.56
C VAL A 165 32.48 -13.72 25.56
N GLY A 166 32.58 -13.44 26.86
CA GLY A 166 32.09 -14.32 27.93
C GLY A 166 30.57 -14.48 27.99
N ASN A 167 29.78 -13.42 27.77
CA ASN A 167 28.30 -13.48 27.86
C ASN A 167 27.58 -13.54 26.50
N ILE A 168 28.30 -13.43 25.37
CA ILE A 168 27.73 -13.65 24.02
C ILE A 168 26.93 -14.96 23.90
N PRO A 169 27.34 -16.11 24.48
CA PRO A 169 26.53 -17.32 24.43
C PRO A 169 25.12 -17.15 25.01
N GLU A 170 24.97 -16.44 26.13
CA GLU A 170 23.66 -16.16 26.73
C GLU A 170 22.83 -15.17 25.90
N VAL A 171 23.49 -14.18 25.28
CA VAL A 171 22.81 -13.24 24.36
C VAL A 171 22.29 -14.00 23.12
N LYS A 172 23.07 -14.94 22.59
CA LYS A 172 22.63 -15.83 21.50
C LYS A 172 21.46 -16.72 21.92
N GLU A 173 21.47 -17.26 23.14
CA GLU A 173 20.33 -18.03 23.66
C GLU A 173 19.05 -17.18 23.70
N PHE A 174 19.13 -15.93 24.19
CA PHE A 174 18.02 -15.00 24.14
C PHE A 174 17.55 -14.73 22.70
N LEU A 175 18.48 -14.49 21.77
CA LEU A 175 18.14 -14.27 20.36
C LEU A 175 17.41 -15.47 19.75
N GLU A 176 17.82 -16.70 20.05
CA GLU A 176 17.16 -17.91 19.58
C GLU A 176 15.72 -18.02 20.13
N ARG A 177 15.53 -17.77 21.43
CA ARG A 177 14.18 -17.70 22.04
C ARG A 177 13.32 -16.63 21.36
N TRP A 178 13.86 -15.43 21.18
CA TRP A 178 13.18 -14.32 20.53
C TRP A 178 12.78 -14.66 19.09
N CYS A 179 13.69 -15.29 18.32
CA CYS A 179 13.45 -15.71 16.95
C CYS A 179 12.37 -16.79 16.83
N TYR A 180 12.31 -17.71 17.80
CA TYR A 180 11.28 -18.75 17.86
C TYR A 180 9.88 -18.14 17.97
N TYR A 181 9.67 -17.19 18.88
CA TYR A 181 8.39 -16.51 19.05
C TYR A 181 8.01 -15.61 17.86
N ARG A 182 8.99 -14.96 17.24
CA ARG A 182 8.79 -14.08 16.08
C ARG A 182 8.77 -14.79 14.73
N GLN A 183 8.99 -16.11 14.71
CA GLN A 183 9.01 -16.94 13.50
C GLN A 183 10.02 -16.47 12.44
N CYS A 184 11.27 -16.22 12.84
CA CYS A 184 12.36 -15.87 11.91
C CYS A 184 12.76 -17.07 11.02
N LYS A 185 11.89 -17.43 10.06
CA LYS A 185 12.05 -18.56 9.13
C LYS A 185 12.42 -18.05 7.73
N SER A 186 13.23 -18.83 7.01
CA SER A 186 13.84 -18.47 5.72
C SER A 186 12.85 -17.99 4.65
N ASP A 187 11.62 -18.49 4.66
CA ASP A 187 10.66 -18.29 3.57
C ASP A 187 9.51 -17.33 3.94
N PHE A 188 9.28 -17.08 5.22
CA PHE A 188 8.15 -16.27 5.71
C PHE A 188 8.55 -14.84 6.09
N ASP A 189 9.76 -14.64 6.62
CA ASP A 189 10.27 -13.32 7.01
C ASP A 189 11.81 -13.26 6.84
N ARG A 190 12.23 -13.02 5.60
CA ARG A 190 13.65 -13.02 5.21
C ARG A 190 14.44 -11.89 5.88
N GLU A 191 13.79 -10.79 6.26
CA GLU A 191 14.43 -9.67 6.94
C GLU A 191 14.89 -10.07 8.33
N LEU A 192 14.00 -10.67 9.14
CA LEU A 192 14.37 -11.18 10.46
C LEU A 192 15.41 -12.31 10.39
N TYR A 193 15.34 -13.16 9.37
CA TYR A 193 16.37 -14.18 9.15
C TYR A 193 17.74 -13.59 8.81
N CYS A 194 17.78 -12.54 7.98
CA CYS A 194 19.01 -11.85 7.64
C CYS A 194 19.58 -11.06 8.83
N GLU A 195 18.72 -10.41 9.63
CA GLU A 195 19.14 -9.73 10.85
C GLU A 195 19.74 -10.71 11.86
N LYS A 196 19.13 -11.89 12.04
CA LYS A 196 19.72 -12.97 12.86
C LYS A 196 21.14 -13.30 12.38
N LYS A 197 21.34 -13.48 11.07
CA LYS A 197 22.68 -13.75 10.52
C LYS A 197 23.65 -12.60 10.77
N ALA A 198 23.21 -11.35 10.61
CA ALA A 198 24.01 -10.17 10.89
C ALA A 198 24.47 -10.13 12.36
N ILE A 199 23.59 -10.46 13.31
CA ILE A 199 23.93 -10.54 14.74
C ILE A 199 24.99 -11.62 15.00
N TYR A 200 24.83 -12.81 14.41
CA TYR A 200 25.81 -13.89 14.54
C TYR A 200 27.16 -13.51 13.93
N GLU A 201 27.16 -12.80 12.80
CA GLU A 201 28.37 -12.28 12.16
C GLU A 201 29.07 -11.26 13.07
N ALA A 202 28.34 -10.30 13.64
CA ALA A 202 28.86 -9.32 14.58
C ALA A 202 29.53 -10.01 15.79
N PHE A 203 28.86 -11.01 16.38
CA PHE A 203 29.41 -11.76 17.50
C PHE A 203 30.62 -12.63 17.14
N SER A 204 30.74 -13.08 15.89
CA SER A 204 31.89 -13.86 15.43
C SER A 204 33.16 -13.01 15.24
N CYS A 205 32.98 -11.70 15.04
CA CYS A 205 34.06 -10.74 14.85
C CYS A 205 34.04 -9.64 15.94
N TRP A 206 33.54 -9.96 17.14
CA TRP A 206 33.23 -8.97 18.18
C TRP A 206 34.45 -8.16 18.65
N GLU A 207 35.62 -8.79 18.73
CA GLU A 207 36.85 -8.11 19.18
C GLU A 207 37.51 -7.28 18.07
N GLN A 208 37.20 -7.57 16.81
CA GLN A 208 37.77 -6.88 15.65
C GLN A 208 36.90 -5.70 15.18
N LEU A 209 35.58 -5.84 15.28
CA LEU A 209 34.65 -4.75 14.99
C LEU A 209 34.74 -3.69 16.08
N LYS A 210 34.65 -2.41 15.69
CA LYS A 210 34.69 -1.26 16.62
C LYS A 210 33.33 -1.01 17.31
N CYS A 211 32.48 -2.04 17.40
CA CYS A 211 31.18 -1.95 18.01
C CYS A 211 31.21 -2.25 19.52
N THR A 212 30.18 -1.81 20.22
CA THR A 212 29.93 -2.12 21.62
C THR A 212 28.47 -2.51 21.84
N GLY A 213 28.15 -3.09 22.99
CA GLY A 213 26.79 -3.56 23.24
C GLY A 213 26.50 -3.72 24.72
N GLY A 214 25.21 -3.70 25.02
CA GLY A 214 24.68 -3.91 26.37
C GLY A 214 23.59 -4.96 26.37
N ALA A 215 23.47 -5.69 27.47
CA ALA A 215 22.42 -6.66 27.72
C ALA A 215 21.69 -6.34 29.02
N MET A 216 20.39 -6.61 29.07
CA MET A 216 19.60 -6.55 30.30
C MET A 216 19.35 -7.96 30.80
N ARG A 217 19.80 -8.22 32.02
CA ARG A 217 19.44 -9.40 32.79
C ARG A 217 18.20 -9.10 33.62
N VAL A 218 17.22 -10.00 33.62
CA VAL A 218 16.00 -9.92 34.43
C VAL A 218 15.74 -11.30 35.02
N ASN A 219 15.61 -11.40 36.34
CA ASN A 219 15.44 -12.66 37.07
C ASN A 219 16.48 -13.73 36.66
N GLY A 220 17.75 -13.33 36.66
CA GLY A 220 18.88 -14.20 36.32
C GLY A 220 19.10 -14.52 34.82
N LYS A 221 18.24 -14.08 33.89
CA LYS A 221 18.37 -14.38 32.44
C LYS A 221 18.52 -13.12 31.60
N ILE A 222 19.29 -13.18 30.51
CA ILE A 222 19.30 -12.12 29.50
C ILE A 222 17.96 -12.07 28.77
N GLU A 223 17.30 -10.92 28.83
CA GLU A 223 15.96 -10.70 28.25
C GLU A 223 15.93 -9.52 27.28
N ALA A 224 17.04 -8.80 27.12
CA ALA A 224 17.23 -7.82 26.05
C ALA A 224 18.71 -7.60 25.75
N PHE A 225 19.02 -7.11 24.54
CA PHE A 225 20.34 -6.64 24.19
C PHE A 225 20.28 -5.54 23.12
N THR A 226 21.37 -4.79 23.01
CA THR A 226 21.60 -3.82 21.94
C THR A 226 23.07 -3.83 21.50
N ILE A 227 23.30 -3.54 20.22
CA ILE A 227 24.61 -3.41 19.59
C ILE A 227 24.63 -2.07 18.86
N GLY A 228 25.68 -1.29 19.06
CA GLY A 228 25.88 0.00 18.42
C GLY A 228 27.35 0.39 18.37
N GLU A 229 27.65 1.48 17.69
CA GLU A 229 29.00 2.01 17.56
C GLU A 229 28.97 3.53 17.36
N GLN A 230 30.13 4.17 17.51
CA GLN A 230 30.26 5.57 17.15
C GLN A 230 30.25 5.71 15.63
N LEU A 231 29.26 6.41 15.08
CA LEU A 231 29.10 6.61 13.63
C LEU A 231 30.01 7.73 13.13
N ASN A 232 30.04 8.84 13.85
CA ASN A 232 30.81 10.03 13.54
C ASN A 232 31.17 10.78 14.85
N LYS A 233 31.69 12.01 14.75
CA LYS A 233 32.17 12.77 15.91
C LYS A 233 31.11 13.02 16.99
N ASP A 234 29.83 13.08 16.65
CA ASP A 234 28.76 13.49 17.57
C ASP A 234 27.55 12.54 17.62
N THR A 235 27.58 11.46 16.84
CA THR A 235 26.46 10.54 16.69
C THR A 235 26.88 9.10 16.99
N VAL A 236 26.12 8.42 17.84
CA VAL A 236 26.17 6.95 17.98
C VAL A 236 25.08 6.32 17.10
N LEU A 237 25.40 5.21 16.44
CA LEU A 237 24.48 4.40 15.66
C LEU A 237 24.09 3.15 16.45
N ILE A 238 22.79 2.91 16.57
CA ILE A 238 22.22 1.68 17.15
C ILE A 238 21.86 0.74 16.00
N HIS A 239 22.70 -0.25 15.73
CA HIS A 239 22.45 -1.25 14.67
C HIS A 239 21.31 -2.19 15.04
N ILE A 240 21.32 -2.71 16.28
CA ILE A 240 20.44 -3.80 16.67
C ILE A 240 19.95 -3.55 18.09
N GLU A 241 18.65 -3.72 18.31
CA GLU A 241 18.05 -3.69 19.64
C GLU A 241 16.90 -4.71 19.70
N LYS A 242 16.99 -5.64 20.65
CA LYS A 242 15.97 -6.68 20.86
C LYS A 242 15.66 -6.79 22.34
N ALA A 243 14.37 -6.91 22.65
CA ALA A 243 13.90 -7.16 24.00
C ALA A 243 12.70 -8.12 23.99
N ASN A 244 12.54 -8.84 25.11
CA ASN A 244 11.39 -9.68 25.35
C ASN A 244 10.10 -8.83 25.38
N VAL A 245 9.19 -9.14 24.47
CA VAL A 245 7.91 -8.43 24.31
C VAL A 245 6.94 -8.68 25.47
N GLU A 246 7.11 -9.79 26.19
CA GLU A 246 6.27 -10.16 27.34
C GLU A 246 6.64 -9.37 28.61
N ILE A 247 7.74 -8.61 28.59
CA ILE A 247 8.21 -7.81 29.72
C ILE A 247 7.93 -6.33 29.43
N PRO A 248 6.82 -5.76 29.96
CA PRO A 248 6.43 -4.39 29.65
C PRO A 248 7.49 -3.38 30.08
N GLY A 249 7.85 -2.48 29.17
CA GLY A 249 8.83 -1.41 29.41
C GLY A 249 10.28 -1.78 29.10
N LEU A 250 10.62 -3.06 28.89
CA LEU A 250 12.01 -3.50 28.74
C LEU A 250 12.74 -2.84 27.56
N TYR A 251 12.08 -2.67 26.41
CA TYR A 251 12.65 -1.91 25.28
C TYR A 251 13.08 -0.49 25.68
N GLY A 252 12.28 0.20 26.50
CA GLY A 252 12.64 1.53 26.97
C GLY A 252 13.81 1.53 27.94
N VAL A 253 13.96 0.44 28.72
CA VAL A 253 15.01 0.28 29.72
C VAL A 253 16.34 -0.04 29.06
N ILE A 254 16.45 -1.09 28.23
CA ILE A 254 17.73 -1.44 27.57
C ILE A 254 18.29 -0.26 26.79
N HIS A 255 17.41 0.42 26.04
CA HIS A 255 17.74 1.61 25.27
C HIS A 255 18.32 2.74 26.15
N GLN A 256 17.67 3.03 27.29
CA GLN A 256 18.12 4.07 28.21
C GLN A 256 19.43 3.68 28.90
N GLU A 257 19.51 2.47 29.43
CA GLU A 257 20.68 1.98 30.18
C GLU A 257 21.91 1.91 29.27
N TYR A 258 21.79 1.45 28.02
CA TYR A 258 22.90 1.44 27.07
C TYR A 258 23.48 2.82 26.81
N LEU A 259 22.62 3.83 26.58
CA LEU A 259 23.07 5.20 26.36
C LEU A 259 23.66 5.83 27.62
N LEU A 260 23.17 5.48 28.82
CA LEU A 260 23.72 5.98 30.07
C LEU A 260 25.12 5.41 30.37
N HIS A 261 25.37 4.15 30.02
CA HIS A 261 26.63 3.47 30.35
C HIS A 261 27.71 3.64 29.28
N GLU A 262 27.37 3.44 27.99
CA GLU A 262 28.38 3.46 26.92
C GLU A 262 28.54 4.83 26.27
N TRP A 263 27.50 5.68 26.34
CA TRP A 263 27.46 6.96 25.60
C TRP A 263 26.89 8.13 26.43
N PRO A 264 27.42 8.41 27.64
CA PRO A 264 26.86 9.40 28.56
C PRO A 264 26.83 10.82 27.96
N ASP A 265 27.81 11.13 27.10
CA ASP A 265 28.04 12.48 26.58
C ASP A 265 27.69 12.63 25.09
N ILE A 266 27.24 11.56 24.40
CA ILE A 266 27.00 11.64 22.96
C ILE A 266 25.85 12.63 22.65
N PRO A 267 26.04 13.60 21.74
CA PRO A 267 25.00 14.57 21.37
C PRO A 267 23.80 13.95 20.65
N TYR A 268 24.03 13.04 19.70
CA TYR A 268 23.00 12.47 18.86
C TYR A 268 23.02 10.94 18.84
N VAL A 269 21.86 10.35 18.58
CA VAL A 269 21.66 8.91 18.47
C VAL A 269 20.90 8.64 17.18
N ASN A 270 21.50 7.88 16.26
CA ASN A 270 20.84 7.32 15.10
C ASN A 270 20.29 5.93 15.46
N ARG A 271 18.98 5.69 15.24
CA ARG A 271 18.34 4.39 15.47
C ARG A 271 17.90 3.66 14.20
N GLU A 272 18.53 3.95 13.06
CA GLU A 272 18.26 3.38 11.74
C GLU A 272 16.81 3.59 11.27
N GLU A 273 16.42 2.96 10.17
CA GLU A 273 15.14 3.11 9.49
C GLU A 273 13.97 2.29 10.05
N ASP A 274 12.75 2.62 9.64
CA ASP A 274 11.54 1.85 10.03
C ASP A 274 11.19 0.72 9.06
N MET A 275 11.89 0.59 7.93
CA MET A 275 11.68 -0.43 6.90
C MET A 275 10.24 -0.52 6.38
N GLY A 276 9.45 0.54 6.55
CA GLY A 276 8.04 0.57 6.17
C GLY A 276 7.09 -0.08 7.19
N ASP A 277 7.57 -0.57 8.32
CA ASP A 277 6.73 -1.13 9.39
C ASP A 277 6.02 0.00 10.17
N GLU A 278 4.69 0.06 10.06
CA GLU A 278 3.88 1.10 10.71
C GLU A 278 4.00 1.08 12.25
N GLY A 279 4.14 -0.12 12.84
CA GLY A 279 4.29 -0.28 14.28
C GLY A 279 5.62 0.27 14.78
N LEU A 280 6.71 -0.06 14.09
CA LEU A 280 8.06 0.43 14.33
C LEU A 280 8.14 1.93 14.09
N ARG A 281 7.55 2.42 12.99
CA ARG A 281 7.44 3.85 12.69
C ARG A 281 6.75 4.60 13.83
N LYS A 282 5.59 4.12 14.29
CA LYS A 282 4.87 4.70 15.44
C LYS A 282 5.73 4.66 16.71
N ALA A 283 6.43 3.56 16.96
CA ALA A 283 7.31 3.42 18.12
C ALA A 283 8.47 4.43 18.07
N LYS A 284 9.15 4.57 16.94
CA LYS A 284 10.26 5.51 16.74
C LYS A 284 9.78 6.97 16.84
N LEU A 285 8.71 7.34 16.13
CA LEU A 285 8.12 8.69 16.20
C LEU A 285 7.69 9.08 17.62
N SER A 286 7.25 8.13 18.44
CA SER A 286 6.85 8.39 19.83
C SER A 286 8.00 8.78 20.78
N PHE A 287 9.26 8.68 20.34
CA PHE A 287 10.42 9.23 21.03
C PHE A 287 10.83 10.63 20.55
N TYR A 288 10.05 11.23 19.64
CA TYR A 288 10.22 12.59 19.11
C TYR A 288 11.62 12.81 18.51
N PRO A 289 11.90 12.25 17.32
CA PRO A 289 13.15 12.48 16.60
C PRO A 289 13.43 13.97 16.44
N ALA A 290 14.70 14.35 16.54
CA ALA A 290 15.16 15.71 16.32
C ALA A 290 15.29 16.04 14.82
N ALA A 291 15.62 15.03 14.01
CA ALA A 291 15.75 15.12 12.57
C ALA A 291 15.63 13.73 11.92
N PHE A 292 15.59 13.72 10.58
CA PHE A 292 15.76 12.51 9.78
C PHE A 292 17.05 12.63 8.95
N ALA A 293 17.84 11.56 8.87
CA ALA A 293 18.81 11.44 7.78
C ALA A 293 18.03 10.94 6.56
N ARG A 294 17.67 11.88 5.67
CA ARG A 294 16.89 11.58 4.47
C ARG A 294 17.75 10.81 3.48
N LYS A 295 17.11 9.90 2.77
CA LYS A 295 17.75 9.01 1.80
C LYS A 295 16.96 9.02 0.50
N TRP A 296 17.67 9.08 -0.62
CA TRP A 296 17.09 9.12 -1.95
C TRP A 296 17.49 7.87 -2.74
N ARG A 297 16.64 7.51 -3.70
CA ARG A 297 16.93 6.57 -4.77
C ARG A 297 17.10 7.33 -6.07
N ALA A 298 18.13 6.95 -6.82
CA ALA A 298 18.39 7.43 -8.16
C ALA A 298 18.34 6.25 -9.14
N GLU A 299 17.60 6.38 -10.22
CA GLU A 299 17.62 5.42 -11.33
C GLU A 299 18.04 6.15 -12.60
N TYR A 300 19.10 5.65 -13.23
CA TYR A 300 19.66 6.22 -14.44
C TYR A 300 18.64 6.19 -15.56
N GLN A 301 18.47 7.33 -16.22
CA GLN A 301 17.60 7.52 -17.36
C GLN A 301 18.44 7.52 -18.63
N GLU A 302 18.24 6.50 -19.46
CA GLU A 302 18.77 6.55 -20.81
C GLU A 302 17.98 7.59 -21.61
N LYS A 303 18.71 8.43 -22.35
CA LYS A 303 18.09 9.45 -23.21
C LYS A 303 17.12 8.75 -24.17
N ASP A 304 15.98 9.38 -24.45
CA ASP A 304 14.93 8.83 -25.31
C ASP A 304 14.29 7.54 -24.78
N THR A 305 14.32 7.33 -23.46
CA THR A 305 13.64 6.21 -22.79
C THR A 305 12.42 6.69 -22.02
N LEU A 306 11.31 5.97 -22.17
CA LEU A 306 10.13 6.14 -21.33
C LEU A 306 10.35 5.48 -19.97
N TYR A 307 10.09 6.18 -18.88
CA TYR A 307 10.15 5.65 -17.52
C TYR A 307 8.89 6.04 -16.72
N CYS A 308 8.64 5.34 -15.61
CA CYS A 308 7.48 5.61 -14.76
C CYS A 308 7.93 5.81 -13.32
N HIS A 309 7.34 6.79 -12.63
CA HIS A 309 7.55 7.02 -11.21
C HIS A 309 6.33 7.68 -10.57
N ARG A 310 6.36 7.80 -9.23
CA ARG A 310 5.40 8.62 -8.48
C ARG A 310 5.57 10.09 -8.85
N ALA A 311 4.48 10.79 -9.14
CA ALA A 311 4.51 12.21 -9.44
C ALA A 311 5.06 13.02 -8.25
N ALA A 312 5.77 14.10 -8.53
CA ALA A 312 6.18 15.10 -7.55
C ALA A 312 5.17 16.27 -7.50
N GLU A 313 5.23 17.11 -6.46
CA GLU A 313 4.34 18.29 -6.35
C GLU A 313 4.48 19.23 -7.55
N GLU A 314 5.69 19.31 -8.11
CA GLU A 314 6.00 20.09 -9.31
C GLU A 314 5.29 19.57 -10.58
N ASP A 315 4.92 18.28 -10.59
CA ASP A 315 4.21 17.66 -11.72
C ASP A 315 2.71 17.92 -11.68
N LYS A 316 2.14 18.33 -10.54
CA LYS A 316 0.69 18.48 -10.34
C LYS A 316 0.02 19.33 -11.41
N GLU A 317 0.62 20.45 -11.78
CA GLU A 317 0.08 21.33 -12.81
C GLU A 317 0.17 20.70 -14.21
N LYS A 318 1.21 19.90 -14.48
CA LYS A 318 1.32 19.13 -15.73
C LYS A 318 0.23 18.06 -15.81
N VAL A 319 -0.01 17.34 -14.70
CA VAL A 319 -1.09 16.35 -14.57
C VAL A 319 -2.45 17.01 -14.79
N LYS A 320 -2.71 18.15 -14.15
CA LYS A 320 -3.97 18.89 -14.31
C LYS A 320 -4.23 19.28 -15.77
N ARG A 321 -3.24 19.85 -16.46
CA ARG A 321 -3.39 20.20 -17.89
C ARG A 321 -3.64 18.98 -18.77
N LEU A 322 -3.01 17.84 -18.46
CA LEU A 322 -3.22 16.61 -19.20
C LEU A 322 -4.63 16.03 -18.96
N TRP A 323 -5.12 16.12 -17.72
CA TRP A 323 -6.50 15.79 -17.35
C TRP A 323 -7.50 16.65 -18.14
N GLU A 324 -7.36 17.98 -18.10
CA GLU A 324 -8.22 18.92 -18.84
C GLU A 324 -8.24 18.67 -20.35
N TYR A 325 -7.14 18.15 -20.91
CA TYR A 325 -7.10 17.74 -22.30
C TYR A 325 -7.83 16.41 -22.57
N CYS A 326 -7.76 15.45 -21.64
CA CYS A 326 -8.27 14.10 -21.86
C CYS A 326 -9.74 13.92 -21.43
N PHE A 327 -10.22 14.70 -20.47
CA PHE A 327 -11.56 14.58 -19.88
C PHE A 327 -12.39 15.83 -20.16
N THR A 328 -13.70 15.66 -20.31
CA THR A 328 -14.65 16.75 -20.62
C THR A 328 -15.36 17.27 -19.36
N ASP A 329 -14.66 17.29 -18.23
CA ASP A 329 -15.23 17.71 -16.96
C ASP A 329 -15.47 19.22 -16.91
N THR A 330 -16.37 19.66 -16.03
CA THR A 330 -16.59 21.08 -15.80
C THR A 330 -15.37 21.70 -15.12
N ARG A 331 -15.14 22.99 -15.38
CA ARG A 331 -14.03 23.72 -14.77
C ARG A 331 -14.13 23.71 -13.24
N GLU A 332 -15.34 23.85 -12.71
CA GLU A 332 -15.63 23.81 -11.28
C GLU A 332 -15.24 22.46 -10.66
N PHE A 333 -15.57 21.35 -11.34
CA PHE A 333 -15.18 20.01 -10.91
C PHE A 333 -13.66 19.83 -10.95
N THR A 334 -12.99 20.21 -12.05
CA THR A 334 -11.55 20.07 -12.16
C THR A 334 -10.81 20.91 -11.11
N GLU A 335 -11.25 22.15 -10.85
CA GLU A 335 -10.67 23.00 -9.81
C GLU A 335 -10.86 22.41 -8.40
N TRP A 336 -12.05 21.89 -8.09
CA TRP A 336 -12.29 21.18 -6.84
C TRP A 336 -11.43 19.91 -6.73
N TYR A 337 -11.41 19.07 -7.77
CA TYR A 337 -10.67 17.81 -7.78
C TYR A 337 -9.18 18.05 -7.48
N PHE A 338 -8.53 18.95 -8.22
CA PHE A 338 -7.09 19.19 -8.03
C PHE A 338 -6.76 19.96 -6.74
N SER A 339 -7.71 20.65 -6.12
CA SER A 339 -7.48 21.36 -4.84
C SER A 339 -7.84 20.55 -3.60
N ARG A 340 -8.83 19.65 -3.68
CA ARG A 340 -9.42 18.94 -2.54
C ARG A 340 -9.23 17.43 -2.61
N TYR A 341 -9.39 16.81 -3.77
CA TYR A 341 -9.43 15.35 -3.94
C TYR A 341 -8.07 14.75 -4.36
N TYR A 342 -7.37 15.41 -5.27
CA TYR A 342 -6.08 14.97 -5.81
C TYR A 342 -5.03 14.83 -4.70
N ARG A 343 -4.27 13.73 -4.79
CA ARG A 343 -3.16 13.42 -3.91
C ARG A 343 -1.93 13.07 -4.75
N THR A 344 -0.93 13.92 -4.71
CA THR A 344 0.32 13.76 -5.46
C THR A 344 1.02 12.44 -5.09
N GLU A 345 1.02 12.11 -3.80
CA GLU A 345 1.62 10.88 -3.29
C GLU A 345 0.91 9.61 -3.76
N ARG A 346 -0.27 9.75 -4.36
CA ARG A 346 -1.08 8.67 -4.97
C ARG A 346 -1.09 8.72 -6.49
N THR A 347 -0.37 9.66 -7.09
CA THR A 347 -0.32 9.85 -8.54
C THR A 347 0.99 9.31 -9.09
N TYR A 348 0.91 8.65 -10.24
CA TYR A 348 2.05 8.10 -10.97
C TYR A 348 2.04 8.65 -12.39
N GLY A 349 3.23 8.98 -12.89
CA GLY A 349 3.43 9.49 -14.23
C GLY A 349 4.35 8.60 -15.06
N ALA A 350 4.14 8.61 -16.38
CA ALA A 350 5.11 8.13 -17.35
C ALA A 350 5.78 9.33 -18.02
N PHE A 351 7.10 9.32 -18.05
CA PHE A 351 7.91 10.44 -18.48
C PHE A 351 8.81 10.02 -19.64
N PHE A 352 8.93 10.89 -20.63
CA PHE A 352 9.82 10.74 -21.77
C PHE A 352 10.68 11.99 -21.87
N ASN A 353 12.01 11.83 -21.80
CA ASN A 353 12.95 12.96 -21.76
C ASN A 353 12.61 14.03 -20.68
N GLY A 354 12.10 13.60 -19.53
CA GLY A 354 11.70 14.48 -18.42
C GLY A 354 10.31 15.13 -18.56
N GLU A 355 9.62 14.93 -19.68
CA GLU A 355 8.25 15.44 -19.87
C GLU A 355 7.20 14.40 -19.51
N LEU A 356 6.15 14.83 -18.81
CA LEU A 356 5.01 13.98 -18.45
C LEU A 356 4.20 13.65 -19.72
N THR A 357 4.08 12.36 -20.02
CA THR A 357 3.38 11.84 -21.21
C THR A 357 2.07 11.14 -20.89
N ALA A 358 1.93 10.61 -19.68
CA ALA A 358 0.73 9.96 -19.17
C ALA A 358 0.74 10.04 -17.64
N SER A 359 -0.43 10.07 -17.03
CA SER A 359 -0.58 10.02 -15.59
C SER A 359 -1.73 9.12 -15.18
N VAL A 360 -1.73 8.73 -13.91
CA VAL A 360 -2.80 7.94 -13.29
C VAL A 360 -2.77 8.12 -11.78
N GLN A 361 -3.94 8.12 -11.13
CA GLN A 361 -4.07 8.20 -9.68
C GLN A 361 -4.60 6.88 -9.09
N MET A 362 -4.07 6.49 -7.92
CA MET A 362 -4.38 5.24 -7.21
C MET A 362 -5.03 5.55 -5.87
N ILE A 363 -6.35 5.64 -5.86
CA ILE A 363 -7.10 6.09 -4.68
C ILE A 363 -7.34 4.89 -3.75
N PRO A 364 -6.89 4.96 -2.49
CA PRO A 364 -6.98 3.84 -1.57
C PRO A 364 -8.41 3.63 -1.05
N TYR A 365 -8.88 2.38 -1.10
CA TYR A 365 -10.17 2.00 -0.53
C TYR A 365 -10.11 0.72 0.31
N GLU A 366 -11.11 0.55 1.17
CA GLU A 366 -11.45 -0.72 1.82
C GLU A 366 -12.78 -1.23 1.27
N LEU A 367 -12.77 -2.40 0.66
CA LEU A 367 -13.97 -3.10 0.20
C LEU A 367 -14.53 -3.99 1.32
N LEU A 368 -15.85 -4.10 1.40
CA LEU A 368 -16.54 -5.10 2.19
C LEU A 368 -16.83 -6.32 1.31
N VAL A 369 -15.93 -7.29 1.31
CA VAL A 369 -16.07 -8.55 0.55
C VAL A 369 -16.48 -9.65 1.53
N ARG A 370 -17.72 -10.12 1.40
CA ARG A 370 -18.33 -11.18 2.22
C ARG A 370 -18.20 -10.91 3.72
N GLY A 371 -18.45 -9.67 4.11
CA GLY A 371 -18.37 -9.21 5.50
C GLY A 371 -16.95 -8.97 6.04
N LYS A 372 -15.89 -9.21 5.26
CA LYS A 372 -14.50 -8.84 5.64
C LYS A 372 -13.98 -7.68 4.81
N LYS A 373 -13.04 -6.95 5.42
CA LYS A 373 -12.32 -5.86 4.76
C LYS A 373 -11.28 -6.42 3.80
N MET A 374 -11.25 -5.88 2.58
CA MET A 374 -10.22 -6.15 1.60
C MET A 374 -9.66 -4.84 1.07
N ARG A 375 -8.32 -4.72 1.02
CA ARG A 375 -7.65 -3.50 0.58
C ARG A 375 -7.64 -3.41 -0.93
N ALA A 376 -8.13 -2.29 -1.44
CA ALA A 376 -8.17 -2.01 -2.87
C ALA A 376 -7.54 -0.65 -3.19
N SER A 377 -7.21 -0.46 -4.46
CA SER A 377 -6.96 0.86 -5.06
C SER A 377 -7.84 1.05 -6.28
N TYR A 378 -8.50 2.19 -6.35
CA TYR A 378 -9.24 2.62 -7.53
C TYR A 378 -8.28 3.39 -8.45
N VAL A 379 -8.15 2.92 -9.68
CA VAL A 379 -7.40 3.57 -10.75
C VAL A 379 -8.28 4.63 -11.40
N VAL A 380 -7.87 5.89 -11.27
CA VAL A 380 -8.62 7.05 -11.74
C VAL A 380 -7.70 7.97 -12.54
N GLY A 381 -8.25 8.66 -13.52
CA GLY A 381 -7.48 9.65 -14.29
C GLY A 381 -6.36 9.03 -15.11
N LEU A 382 -6.55 7.83 -15.68
CA LEU A 382 -5.59 7.31 -16.63
C LEU A 382 -5.67 8.15 -17.91
N ASP A 383 -4.70 9.02 -18.09
CA ASP A 383 -4.60 9.89 -19.25
C ASP A 383 -3.29 9.66 -20.01
N THR A 384 -3.28 10.02 -21.29
CA THR A 384 -2.08 9.91 -22.14
C THR A 384 -2.14 11.00 -23.20
N ALA A 385 -1.07 11.77 -23.28
CA ALA A 385 -0.88 12.82 -24.27
C ALA A 385 -1.02 12.23 -25.69
N PRO A 386 -1.70 12.94 -26.60
CA PRO A 386 -2.16 12.36 -27.87
C PRO A 386 -1.02 11.82 -28.74
N GLU A 387 0.13 12.49 -28.77
CA GLU A 387 1.33 12.10 -29.49
C GLU A 387 2.01 10.82 -28.96
N TYR A 388 1.68 10.41 -27.72
CA TYR A 388 2.18 9.18 -27.10
C TYR A 388 1.14 8.04 -27.08
N ARG A 389 -0.07 8.24 -27.62
CA ARG A 389 -1.09 7.18 -27.67
C ARG A 389 -0.66 6.06 -28.62
N ARG A 390 -1.12 4.83 -28.35
CA ARG A 390 -0.79 3.61 -29.11
C ARG A 390 0.70 3.22 -29.11
N SER A 391 1.54 3.86 -28.32
CA SER A 391 2.96 3.51 -28.12
C SER A 391 3.19 2.51 -26.97
N GLY A 392 2.14 2.11 -26.24
CA GLY A 392 2.22 1.25 -25.06
C GLY A 392 2.47 1.97 -23.74
N VAL A 393 2.60 3.31 -23.73
CA VAL A 393 2.83 4.14 -22.53
C VAL A 393 1.81 3.85 -21.41
N GLY A 394 0.51 3.90 -21.71
CA GLY A 394 -0.54 3.64 -20.72
C GLY A 394 -0.46 2.22 -20.12
N ARG A 395 -0.13 1.20 -20.93
CA ARG A 395 0.09 -0.18 -20.45
C ARG A 395 1.28 -0.25 -19.49
N LYS A 396 2.39 0.42 -19.84
CA LYS A 396 3.60 0.46 -18.99
C LYS A 396 3.33 1.19 -17.66
N LEU A 397 2.62 2.32 -17.71
CA LEU A 397 2.23 3.07 -16.52
C LEU A 397 1.30 2.26 -15.60
N LEU A 398 0.31 1.55 -16.16
CA LEU A 398 -0.56 0.67 -15.38
C LEU A 398 0.20 -0.49 -14.74
N LYS A 399 1.09 -1.17 -15.49
CA LYS A 399 1.94 -2.24 -14.94
C LYS A 399 2.79 -1.73 -13.76
N TYR A 400 3.39 -0.55 -13.92
CA TYR A 400 4.16 0.11 -12.86
C TYR A 400 3.27 0.39 -11.64
N SER A 401 2.11 1.01 -11.84
CA SER A 401 1.18 1.38 -10.76
C SER A 401 0.64 0.16 -9.99
N LEU A 402 0.37 -0.95 -10.68
CA LEU A 402 0.01 -2.23 -10.05
C LEU A 402 1.17 -2.82 -9.23
N GLY A 403 2.41 -2.60 -9.66
CA GLY A 403 3.61 -2.91 -8.87
C GLY A 403 3.65 -2.12 -7.55
N GLU A 404 3.30 -0.85 -7.58
CA GLU A 404 3.22 -0.01 -6.36
C GLU A 404 2.06 -0.44 -5.45
N MET A 405 0.89 -0.77 -6.01
CA MET A 405 -0.21 -1.37 -5.23
C MET A 405 0.24 -2.62 -4.46
N ARG A 406 1.03 -3.48 -5.11
CA ARG A 406 1.60 -4.68 -4.48
C ARG A 406 2.53 -4.34 -3.31
N ARG A 407 3.41 -3.33 -3.46
CA ARG A 407 4.32 -2.89 -2.39
C ARG A 407 3.54 -2.35 -1.19
N GLU A 408 2.46 -1.62 -1.45
CA GLU A 408 1.56 -1.08 -0.43
C GLU A 408 0.59 -2.11 0.17
N LYS A 409 0.71 -3.38 -0.21
CA LYS A 409 -0.15 -4.48 0.22
C LYS A 409 -1.63 -4.23 -0.06
N ARG A 410 -1.92 -3.77 -1.29
CA ARG A 410 -3.27 -3.62 -1.83
C ARG A 410 -3.54 -4.72 -2.82
N SER A 411 -4.49 -5.57 -2.44
CA SER A 411 -4.71 -6.85 -3.11
C SER A 411 -5.59 -6.74 -4.36
N ILE A 412 -6.42 -5.70 -4.46
CA ILE A 412 -7.36 -5.47 -5.57
C ILE A 412 -7.12 -4.12 -6.25
N GLY A 413 -7.07 -4.12 -7.58
CA GLY A 413 -7.28 -2.92 -8.39
C GLY A 413 -8.74 -2.83 -8.83
N LEU A 414 -9.30 -1.62 -8.83
CA LEU A 414 -10.63 -1.29 -9.38
C LEU A 414 -10.48 -0.19 -10.43
N LEU A 415 -11.33 -0.19 -11.45
CA LEU A 415 -11.45 0.92 -12.38
C LEU A 415 -12.80 0.97 -13.08
N MET A 416 -13.19 2.16 -13.51
CA MET A 416 -14.23 2.33 -14.53
C MET A 416 -13.55 2.41 -15.91
N PRO A 417 -13.82 1.47 -16.83
CA PRO A 417 -13.11 1.43 -18.09
C PRO A 417 -13.64 2.50 -19.06
N PHE A 418 -12.77 3.38 -19.56
CA PHE A 418 -13.10 4.23 -20.71
C PHE A 418 -13.32 3.41 -22.00
N SER A 419 -12.61 2.27 -22.12
CA SER A 419 -12.77 1.32 -23.21
C SER A 419 -12.39 -0.10 -22.74
N PRO A 420 -13.32 -1.07 -22.78
CA PRO A 420 -13.03 -2.46 -22.44
C PRO A 420 -11.89 -3.05 -23.29
N ASP A 421 -11.76 -2.64 -24.56
CA ASP A 421 -10.74 -3.14 -25.49
C ASP A 421 -9.31 -2.81 -25.03
N PHE A 422 -9.14 -1.78 -24.21
CA PHE A 422 -7.85 -1.44 -23.63
C PHE A 422 -7.53 -2.29 -22.39
N TYR A 423 -8.52 -2.60 -21.56
CA TYR A 423 -8.32 -3.24 -20.25
C TYR A 423 -8.46 -4.77 -20.26
N LEU A 424 -9.31 -5.33 -21.12
CA LEU A 424 -9.49 -6.78 -21.25
C LEU A 424 -8.19 -7.51 -21.66
N PRO A 425 -7.37 -7.02 -22.63
CA PRO A 425 -6.06 -7.61 -22.93
C PRO A 425 -5.05 -7.48 -21.78
N LEU A 426 -5.31 -6.59 -20.82
CA LEU A 426 -4.54 -6.47 -19.59
C LEU A 426 -5.14 -7.32 -18.46
N GLN A 427 -6.03 -8.26 -18.79
CA GLN A 427 -6.74 -9.17 -17.90
C GLN A 427 -7.41 -8.48 -16.70
N TRP A 428 -7.90 -7.26 -16.91
CA TRP A 428 -8.95 -6.71 -16.06
C TRP A 428 -10.28 -7.34 -16.45
N THR A 429 -11.22 -7.44 -15.51
CA THR A 429 -12.51 -8.07 -15.80
C THR A 429 -13.65 -7.38 -15.09
N PHE A 430 -14.83 -7.39 -15.70
CA PHE A 430 -16.03 -6.83 -15.08
C PHE A 430 -16.41 -7.64 -13.86
N CYS A 431 -16.47 -6.95 -12.72
CA CYS A 431 -16.93 -7.51 -11.45
C CYS A 431 -18.17 -6.79 -10.89
N TYR A 432 -18.54 -5.64 -11.48
CA TYR A 432 -19.68 -4.85 -11.06
C TYR A 432 -20.54 -4.52 -12.28
N PHE A 433 -21.86 -4.63 -12.09
CA PHE A 433 -22.86 -4.35 -13.11
C PHE A 433 -23.95 -3.49 -12.47
N LYS A 434 -24.49 -2.55 -13.24
CA LYS A 434 -25.58 -1.67 -12.79
C LYS A 434 -26.81 -1.86 -13.65
N GLN A 435 -27.97 -1.83 -13.02
CA GLN A 435 -29.24 -1.68 -13.72
C GLN A 435 -29.56 -0.21 -13.82
N ASN A 436 -29.39 0.34 -15.02
CA ASN A 436 -29.63 1.75 -15.28
C ASN A 436 -31.08 1.95 -15.66
N TYR A 437 -31.76 2.77 -14.87
CA TYR A 437 -33.13 3.18 -15.13
C TYR A 437 -33.15 4.54 -15.80
N VAL A 438 -33.89 4.62 -16.89
CA VAL A 438 -34.20 5.87 -17.59
C VAL A 438 -35.70 5.88 -17.84
N LEU A 439 -36.40 6.76 -17.13
CA LEU A 439 -37.86 6.69 -17.01
C LEU A 439 -38.52 8.03 -17.24
N ASP A 440 -39.70 7.98 -17.86
CA ASP A 440 -40.70 9.01 -17.68
C ASP A 440 -41.26 8.88 -16.24
N PRO A 441 -41.25 9.93 -15.41
CA PRO A 441 -41.81 9.88 -14.07
C PRO A 441 -43.25 9.36 -14.01
N TRP A 442 -44.05 9.56 -15.06
CA TRP A 442 -45.42 9.03 -15.11
C TRP A 442 -45.48 7.50 -15.09
N ASP A 443 -44.42 6.81 -15.50
CA ASP A 443 -44.33 5.35 -15.45
C ASP A 443 -44.26 4.81 -14.01
N LEU A 444 -43.92 5.66 -13.03
CA LEU A 444 -43.93 5.34 -11.60
C LEU A 444 -45.33 5.39 -10.96
N ASN A 445 -46.36 5.80 -11.70
CA ASN A 445 -47.73 5.84 -11.17
C ASN A 445 -48.22 4.44 -10.72
N TYR A 446 -47.73 3.38 -11.37
CA TYR A 446 -48.09 2.01 -11.01
C TYR A 446 -47.63 1.64 -9.58
N ALA A 447 -46.47 2.14 -9.14
CA ALA A 447 -45.94 1.96 -7.77
C ALA A 447 -46.88 2.48 -6.66
N ARG A 448 -47.89 3.29 -7.01
CA ARG A 448 -48.84 3.91 -6.07
C ARG A 448 -50.12 3.11 -5.86
N LYS A 449 -50.34 2.03 -6.61
CA LYS A 449 -51.57 1.24 -6.55
C LYS A 449 -51.78 0.65 -5.14
N PRO A 450 -52.98 0.80 -4.53
CA PRO A 450 -53.25 0.28 -3.19
C PRO A 450 -52.99 -1.22 -3.02
N GLN A 451 -53.13 -2.01 -4.08
CA GLN A 451 -52.86 -3.45 -4.05
C GLN A 451 -51.37 -3.80 -3.83
N LEU A 452 -50.47 -2.84 -4.06
CA LEU A 452 -49.03 -2.99 -3.84
C LEU A 452 -48.58 -2.41 -2.49
N ARG A 453 -49.49 -1.73 -1.75
CA ARG A 453 -49.24 -1.18 -0.42
C ARG A 453 -50.00 -2.05 0.60
N GLY A 454 -49.31 -2.57 1.61
CA GLY A 454 -49.97 -3.31 2.68
C GLY A 454 -51.00 -2.42 3.40
N ALA A 455 -52.10 -3.01 3.90
CA ALA A 455 -53.22 -2.28 4.49
C ALA A 455 -52.87 -1.42 5.73
N GLU A 456 -51.65 -1.55 6.29
CA GLU A 456 -51.18 -0.87 7.49
C GLU A 456 -49.87 -0.08 7.28
N GLN A 457 -49.50 0.24 6.04
CA GLN A 457 -48.21 0.87 5.78
C GLN A 457 -48.22 2.37 6.13
N GLU A 458 -47.40 2.76 7.10
CA GLU A 458 -47.22 4.17 7.49
C GLU A 458 -46.34 4.92 6.48
N ARG A 459 -46.75 6.14 6.12
CA ARG A 459 -46.00 6.96 5.16
C ARG A 459 -44.78 7.60 5.79
N GLY A 460 -43.72 7.71 4.99
CA GLY A 460 -42.55 8.47 5.37
C GLY A 460 -42.68 9.94 5.00
N THR A 461 -41.81 10.78 5.56
CA THR A 461 -41.66 12.18 5.19
C THR A 461 -40.25 12.42 4.68
N PHE A 462 -40.13 13.02 3.50
CA PHE A 462 -38.86 13.51 2.97
C PHE A 462 -38.58 14.92 3.49
N ARG A 463 -37.38 15.13 4.05
CA ARG A 463 -36.88 16.45 4.43
C ARG A 463 -35.58 16.74 3.71
N ARG A 464 -35.48 17.93 3.09
CA ARG A 464 -34.22 18.43 2.55
C ARG A 464 -33.26 18.71 3.71
N VAL A 465 -32.02 18.31 3.55
CA VAL A 465 -30.96 18.52 4.56
C VAL A 465 -29.74 19.15 3.92
N ARG A 466 -28.91 19.77 4.75
CA ARG A 466 -27.53 20.09 4.38
C ARG A 466 -26.69 18.84 4.56
N MET A 467 -25.87 18.48 3.57
CA MET A 467 -25.16 17.21 3.56
C MET A 467 -24.20 17.08 4.74
N ASN A 468 -23.43 18.15 5.02
CA ASN A 468 -22.51 18.21 6.15
C ASN A 468 -23.18 18.02 7.54
N GLU A 469 -24.43 18.46 7.71
CA GLU A 469 -25.21 18.28 8.94
C GLU A 469 -25.83 16.87 9.03
N ALA A 470 -25.90 16.14 7.92
CA ALA A 470 -26.59 14.86 7.77
C ALA A 470 -25.68 13.64 7.63
N VAL A 471 -24.35 13.84 7.55
CA VAL A 471 -23.36 12.79 7.24
C VAL A 471 -23.50 11.53 8.10
N GLN A 472 -23.70 11.68 9.41
CA GLN A 472 -23.80 10.54 10.32
C GLN A 472 -25.04 9.69 10.04
N VAL A 473 -26.16 10.33 9.68
CA VAL A 473 -27.41 9.63 9.35
C VAL A 473 -27.25 8.91 8.01
N MET A 474 -26.67 9.57 7.01
CA MET A 474 -26.39 8.97 5.70
C MET A 474 -25.46 7.76 5.82
N GLN A 475 -24.39 7.88 6.61
CA GLN A 475 -23.45 6.79 6.87
C GLN A 475 -24.14 5.58 7.51
N ASN A 476 -25.02 5.79 8.48
CA ASN A 476 -25.74 4.69 9.13
C ASN A 476 -26.67 3.95 8.16
N ILE A 477 -27.40 4.70 7.33
CA ILE A 477 -28.28 4.13 6.29
C ILE A 477 -27.44 3.36 5.25
N TYR A 478 -26.33 3.93 4.81
CA TYR A 478 -25.40 3.32 3.86
C TYR A 478 -24.78 2.02 4.40
N LEU A 479 -24.30 2.01 5.65
CA LEU A 479 -23.77 0.79 6.26
C LEU A 479 -24.84 -0.29 6.38
N SER A 480 -26.07 0.08 6.78
CA SER A 480 -27.19 -0.86 6.81
C SER A 480 -27.48 -1.45 5.42
N TYR A 481 -27.52 -0.60 4.40
CA TYR A 481 -27.67 -1.01 3.00
C TYR A 481 -26.57 -1.99 2.56
N GLN A 482 -25.31 -1.72 2.92
CA GLN A 482 -24.18 -2.57 2.52
C GLN A 482 -24.13 -3.94 3.22
N THR A 483 -24.81 -4.13 4.36
CA THR A 483 -24.80 -5.43 5.07
C THR A 483 -25.34 -6.61 4.26
N ARG A 484 -26.15 -6.35 3.23
CA ARG A 484 -26.77 -7.37 2.36
C ARG A 484 -26.09 -7.48 1.00
N ARG A 485 -24.98 -6.76 0.78
CA ARG A 485 -24.30 -6.62 -0.50
C ARG A 485 -22.82 -6.96 -0.37
N ASN A 486 -22.18 -7.22 -1.50
CA ASN A 486 -20.76 -7.53 -1.59
C ASN A 486 -20.02 -6.46 -2.38
N GLY A 487 -18.74 -6.24 -2.07
CA GLY A 487 -17.87 -5.36 -2.87
C GLY A 487 -18.12 -3.86 -2.68
N GLY A 488 -18.99 -3.45 -1.76
CA GLY A 488 -19.20 -2.05 -1.43
C GLY A 488 -18.01 -1.43 -0.69
N ILE A 489 -17.85 -0.11 -0.80
CA ILE A 489 -16.76 0.63 -0.15
C ILE A 489 -17.13 0.96 1.30
N LEU A 490 -16.20 0.73 2.23
CA LEU A 490 -16.31 1.23 3.60
C LEU A 490 -15.83 2.68 3.66
N ARG A 491 -16.78 3.61 3.59
CA ARG A 491 -16.51 5.05 3.62
C ARG A 491 -16.10 5.54 5.02
N GLY A 492 -14.90 6.09 5.12
CA GLY A 492 -14.40 6.86 6.26
C GLY A 492 -14.90 8.31 6.25
N GLY A 493 -14.55 9.08 7.30
CA GLY A 493 -15.00 10.48 7.44
C GLY A 493 -14.56 11.39 6.29
N GLU A 494 -13.27 11.37 5.93
CA GLU A 494 -12.74 12.17 4.81
C GLU A 494 -13.39 11.79 3.47
N GLN A 495 -13.66 10.50 3.25
CA GLN A 495 -14.31 10.04 2.01
C GLN A 495 -15.76 10.56 1.91
N TRP A 496 -16.50 10.58 3.01
CA TRP A 496 -17.83 11.21 3.03
C TRP A 496 -17.76 12.71 2.75
N GLU A 497 -16.81 13.40 3.39
CA GLU A 497 -16.61 14.85 3.18
C GLU A 497 -16.35 15.15 1.70
N LEU A 498 -15.38 14.47 1.10
CA LEU A 498 -15.03 14.66 -0.30
C LEU A 498 -16.19 14.30 -1.26
N LEU A 499 -16.91 13.22 -1.00
CA LEU A 499 -18.05 12.83 -1.83
C LEU A 499 -19.17 13.89 -1.80
N MET A 500 -19.45 14.44 -0.62
CA MET A 500 -20.44 15.51 -0.45
C MET A 500 -20.01 16.80 -1.15
N GLU A 501 -18.73 17.20 -1.00
CA GLU A 501 -18.19 18.36 -1.72
C GLU A 501 -18.32 18.18 -3.25
N GLY A 502 -18.00 16.99 -3.77
CA GLY A 502 -18.15 16.67 -5.19
C GLY A 502 -19.61 16.79 -5.67
N TRP A 503 -20.56 16.25 -4.92
CA TRP A 503 -21.99 16.40 -5.22
C TRP A 503 -22.47 17.85 -5.17
N GLU A 504 -21.95 18.67 -4.24
CA GLU A 504 -22.28 20.09 -4.17
C GLU A 504 -21.75 20.86 -5.40
N VAL A 505 -20.55 20.52 -5.89
CA VAL A 505 -19.99 21.07 -7.14
C VAL A 505 -20.87 20.71 -8.35
N GLU A 506 -21.51 19.54 -8.32
CA GLU A 506 -22.49 19.09 -9.32
C GLU A 506 -23.91 19.63 -9.08
N ASN A 507 -24.09 20.60 -8.16
CA ASN A 507 -25.37 21.22 -7.79
C ASN A 507 -26.41 20.22 -7.27
N ALA A 508 -25.98 19.11 -6.66
CA ALA A 508 -26.88 18.13 -6.09
C ALA A 508 -27.46 18.59 -4.75
N VAL A 509 -28.63 18.05 -4.42
CA VAL A 509 -29.31 18.25 -3.14
C VAL A 509 -29.55 16.90 -2.45
N CYS A 510 -29.52 16.90 -1.12
CA CYS A 510 -29.77 15.71 -0.30
C CYS A 510 -31.12 15.79 0.42
N TYR A 511 -31.85 14.69 0.39
CA TYR A 511 -33.07 14.49 1.15
C TYR A 511 -32.98 13.21 1.98
N ILE A 512 -33.53 13.26 3.19
CA ILE A 512 -33.68 12.09 4.07
C ILE A 512 -35.16 11.73 4.17
N LEU A 513 -35.46 10.45 3.97
CA LEU A 513 -36.74 9.84 4.27
C LEU A 513 -36.75 9.35 5.71
N SER A 514 -37.72 9.81 6.50
CA SER A 514 -37.98 9.27 7.84
C SER A 514 -39.39 8.69 7.95
N VAL A 515 -39.50 7.51 8.57
CA VAL A 515 -40.79 6.88 8.94
C VAL A 515 -40.83 6.84 10.47
N LYS A 516 -41.87 7.40 11.10
CA LYS A 516 -41.93 7.63 12.56
C LYS A 516 -40.68 8.36 13.12
N GLU A 517 -40.18 9.35 12.39
CA GLU A 517 -38.93 10.07 12.72
C GLU A 517 -37.65 9.19 12.71
N ILE A 518 -37.73 7.93 12.27
CA ILE A 518 -36.56 7.06 12.07
C ILE A 518 -36.09 7.18 10.62
N PRO A 519 -34.84 7.60 10.34
CA PRO A 519 -34.30 7.65 8.99
C PRO A 519 -34.25 6.27 8.33
N GLN A 520 -34.78 6.14 7.12
CA GLN A 520 -34.87 4.88 6.37
C GLN A 520 -34.24 4.96 4.97
N ALA A 521 -34.08 6.15 4.41
CA ALA A 521 -33.39 6.33 3.14
C ALA A 521 -32.78 7.73 3.04
N TYR A 522 -31.80 7.88 2.16
CA TYR A 522 -31.41 9.17 1.62
C TYR A 522 -31.35 9.12 0.10
N MET A 523 -31.56 10.28 -0.51
CA MET A 523 -31.47 10.48 -1.95
C MET A 523 -30.69 11.76 -2.25
N VAL A 524 -29.64 11.62 -3.04
CA VAL A 524 -28.84 12.72 -3.58
C VAL A 524 -29.11 12.81 -5.07
N TYR A 525 -29.56 13.98 -5.53
CA TYR A 525 -29.89 14.18 -6.94
C TYR A 525 -29.69 15.64 -7.37
N SER A 526 -29.48 15.85 -8.66
CA SER A 526 -29.55 17.16 -9.32
C SER A 526 -30.67 17.18 -10.36
N ILE A 527 -31.13 18.37 -10.72
CA ILE A 527 -32.05 18.57 -11.85
C ILE A 527 -31.40 19.54 -12.83
N GLU A 528 -31.09 19.04 -14.02
CA GLU A 528 -30.56 19.83 -15.12
C GLU A 528 -31.61 19.96 -16.22
N GLY A 529 -32.13 21.19 -16.41
CA GLY A 529 -33.28 21.43 -17.28
C GLY A 529 -34.51 20.63 -16.78
N THR A 530 -34.89 19.60 -17.52
CA THR A 530 -36.04 18.72 -17.22
C THR A 530 -35.63 17.28 -16.90
N VAL A 531 -34.35 17.03 -16.62
CA VAL A 531 -33.81 15.71 -16.30
C VAL A 531 -33.37 15.67 -14.84
N MET A 532 -33.96 14.77 -14.06
CA MET A 532 -33.52 14.46 -12.70
C MET A 532 -32.45 13.36 -12.76
N ARG A 533 -31.23 13.69 -12.33
CA ARG A 533 -30.14 12.72 -12.19
C ARG A 533 -30.00 12.38 -10.72
N ILE A 534 -30.26 11.13 -10.37
CA ILE A 534 -30.09 10.65 -9.01
C ILE A 534 -28.69 10.05 -8.91
N HIS A 535 -27.82 10.78 -8.22
CA HIS A 535 -26.43 10.41 -7.99
C HIS A 535 -26.31 9.24 -7.04
N GLU A 536 -27.13 9.21 -5.99
CA GLU A 536 -27.14 8.12 -5.02
C GLU A 536 -28.52 7.99 -4.37
N MET A 537 -29.05 6.76 -4.30
CA MET A 537 -30.33 6.44 -3.67
C MET A 537 -30.18 5.17 -2.83
N ILE A 538 -30.16 5.34 -1.51
CA ILE A 538 -29.84 4.28 -0.55
C ILE A 538 -30.96 4.18 0.48
N TYR A 539 -31.43 2.95 0.71
CA TYR A 539 -32.63 2.66 1.51
C TYR A 539 -32.48 1.38 2.33
N THR A 540 -33.08 1.32 3.51
CA THR A 540 -32.99 0.15 4.42
C THR A 540 -33.84 -1.04 3.99
N GLY A 541 -34.80 -0.85 3.07
CA GLY A 541 -35.67 -1.92 2.57
C GLY A 541 -36.65 -1.49 1.47
N GLU A 542 -37.43 -2.46 0.97
CA GLU A 542 -38.38 -2.28 -0.15
C GLU A 542 -39.46 -1.22 0.12
N GLU A 543 -39.87 -1.06 1.37
CA GLU A 543 -40.83 -0.03 1.75
C GLU A 543 -40.27 1.38 1.56
N ALA A 544 -39.06 1.61 2.07
CA ALA A 544 -38.35 2.88 1.91
C ALA A 544 -38.02 3.16 0.42
N LYS A 545 -37.68 2.12 -0.35
CA LYS A 545 -37.52 2.21 -1.81
C LYS A 545 -38.80 2.70 -2.49
N ARG A 546 -39.97 2.13 -2.17
CA ARG A 546 -41.26 2.57 -2.74
C ARG A 546 -41.57 4.03 -2.43
N GLU A 547 -41.28 4.49 -1.23
CA GLU A 547 -41.43 5.90 -0.87
C GLU A 547 -40.45 6.79 -1.65
N CYS A 548 -39.21 6.33 -1.92
CA CYS A 548 -38.28 7.02 -2.83
C CYS A 548 -38.85 7.13 -4.25
N LEU A 549 -39.47 6.08 -4.79
CA LEU A 549 -40.11 6.10 -6.10
C LEU A 549 -41.32 7.06 -6.15
N ASP A 550 -42.13 7.11 -5.09
CA ASP A 550 -43.25 8.07 -4.97
C ASP A 550 -42.75 9.52 -4.87
N PHE A 551 -41.60 9.74 -4.22
CA PHE A 551 -40.93 11.04 -4.18
C PHE A 551 -40.45 11.50 -5.57
N ILE A 552 -39.86 10.60 -6.37
CA ILE A 552 -39.49 10.89 -7.76
C ILE A 552 -40.75 11.21 -8.60
N TYR A 553 -41.82 10.41 -8.47
CA TYR A 553 -43.11 10.69 -9.12
C TYR A 553 -43.70 12.07 -8.74
N GLY A 554 -43.43 12.53 -7.52
CA GLY A 554 -43.79 13.88 -7.06
C GLY A 554 -43.29 15.01 -7.97
N HIS A 555 -42.20 14.78 -8.70
CA HIS A 555 -41.57 15.75 -9.60
C HIS A 555 -42.11 15.74 -11.04
N ARG A 556 -43.05 14.85 -11.39
CA ARG A 556 -43.56 14.64 -12.77
C ARG A 556 -44.08 15.88 -13.50
N SER A 557 -44.39 16.97 -12.79
CA SER A 557 -44.80 18.25 -13.40
C SER A 557 -43.63 19.13 -13.82
N HIS A 558 -42.41 18.84 -13.33
CA HIS A 558 -41.20 19.62 -13.56
C HIS A 558 -40.13 18.87 -14.35
N ILE A 559 -40.15 17.54 -14.33
CA ILE A 559 -39.19 16.70 -15.05
C ILE A 559 -39.90 15.81 -16.06
N VAL A 560 -39.24 15.56 -17.18
CA VAL A 560 -39.70 14.62 -18.22
C VAL A 560 -38.96 13.28 -18.15
N LYS A 561 -37.83 13.27 -17.45
CA LYS A 561 -36.97 12.09 -17.33
C LYS A 561 -36.32 12.05 -15.93
N ALA A 562 -36.32 10.86 -15.34
CA ALA A 562 -35.50 10.52 -14.18
C ALA A 562 -34.52 9.40 -14.55
N GLU A 563 -33.26 9.52 -14.12
CA GLU A 563 -32.23 8.52 -14.38
C GLU A 563 -31.39 8.20 -13.15
N TRP A 564 -31.08 6.92 -12.96
CA TRP A 564 -30.20 6.42 -11.89
C TRP A 564 -29.63 5.03 -12.20
N ALA A 565 -28.55 4.69 -11.51
CA ALA A 565 -27.92 3.38 -11.56
C ALA A 565 -28.24 2.59 -10.27
N ALA A 566 -29.00 1.51 -10.39
CA ALA A 566 -29.28 0.60 -9.28
C ALA A 566 -28.33 -0.61 -9.28
N GLU A 567 -28.30 -1.34 -8.16
CA GLU A 567 -27.59 -2.63 -8.08
C GLU A 567 -28.10 -3.62 -9.13
N ASN A 568 -27.26 -4.60 -9.48
CA ASN A 568 -27.71 -5.72 -10.31
C ASN A 568 -28.70 -6.59 -9.53
N GLY A 569 -29.87 -6.91 -10.08
CA GLY A 569 -30.96 -7.59 -9.39
C GLY A 569 -31.98 -6.65 -8.73
N ASP A 570 -31.85 -5.34 -8.89
CA ASP A 570 -32.85 -4.37 -8.47
C ASP A 570 -34.22 -4.62 -9.15
N THR A 571 -35.27 -4.58 -8.33
CA THR A 571 -36.64 -4.95 -8.70
C THR A 571 -37.53 -3.77 -9.12
N THR A 572 -36.99 -2.56 -9.37
CA THR A 572 -37.84 -1.39 -9.64
C THR A 572 -38.76 -1.59 -10.83
N PHE A 573 -38.32 -2.34 -11.84
CA PHE A 573 -39.13 -2.70 -13.01
C PHE A 573 -40.46 -3.40 -12.65
N CYS A 574 -40.56 -4.06 -11.49
CA CYS A 574 -41.81 -4.66 -11.00
C CYS A 574 -42.88 -3.61 -10.62
N TYR A 575 -42.49 -2.34 -10.45
CA TYR A 575 -43.36 -1.24 -10.04
C TYR A 575 -43.68 -0.28 -11.19
N LEU A 576 -43.31 -0.62 -12.43
CA LEU A 576 -43.50 0.22 -13.61
C LEU A 576 -44.67 -0.25 -14.46
N ASN A 577 -45.19 0.63 -15.31
CA ASN A 577 -46.14 0.22 -16.34
C ASN A 577 -45.48 -0.77 -17.33
N PRO A 578 -46.07 -1.96 -17.57
CA PRO A 578 -45.52 -2.92 -18.52
C PRO A 578 -45.60 -2.39 -19.96
N GLY A 579 -44.50 -2.50 -20.72
CA GLY A 579 -44.49 -2.24 -22.18
C GLY A 579 -43.47 -1.22 -22.70
N ARG A 580 -42.62 -0.62 -21.83
CA ARG A 580 -41.54 0.28 -22.25
C ARG A 580 -40.16 -0.26 -21.84
N SER A 581 -39.15 -0.09 -22.71
CA SER A 581 -37.76 -0.40 -22.39
C SER A 581 -37.18 0.70 -21.51
N VAL A 582 -37.12 0.43 -20.21
CA VAL A 582 -36.85 1.44 -19.17
C VAL A 582 -35.66 1.11 -18.27
N CYS A 583 -35.09 -0.08 -18.44
CA CYS A 583 -33.99 -0.60 -17.64
C CYS A 583 -32.99 -1.31 -18.56
N THR A 584 -31.71 -0.98 -18.43
CA THR A 584 -30.61 -1.64 -19.13
C THR A 584 -29.58 -2.15 -18.14
N LEU A 585 -29.10 -3.39 -18.30
CA LEU A 585 -27.96 -3.90 -17.54
C LEU A 585 -26.66 -3.43 -18.21
N GLN A 586 -25.85 -2.67 -17.49
CA GLN A 586 -24.60 -2.11 -17.97
C GLN A 586 -23.40 -2.69 -17.18
N PRO A 587 -22.36 -3.21 -17.84
CA PRO A 587 -21.06 -3.44 -17.22
C PRO A 587 -20.50 -2.13 -16.67
N PHE A 588 -20.19 -2.08 -15.37
CA PHE A 588 -19.86 -0.84 -14.68
C PHE A 588 -18.37 -0.77 -14.34
N LEU A 589 -17.92 -1.45 -13.28
CA LEU A 589 -16.51 -1.47 -12.89
C LEU A 589 -15.83 -2.79 -13.21
N MET A 590 -14.57 -2.67 -13.61
CA MET A 590 -13.64 -3.76 -13.69
C MET A 590 -12.82 -3.86 -12.42
N ALA A 591 -12.38 -5.08 -12.11
CA ALA A 591 -11.46 -5.35 -11.04
C ALA A 591 -10.32 -6.25 -11.53
N ARG A 592 -9.26 -6.32 -10.71
CA ARG A 592 -8.12 -7.20 -10.94
C ARG A 592 -7.44 -7.54 -9.61
N VAL A 593 -7.12 -8.82 -9.41
CA VAL A 593 -6.20 -9.23 -8.33
C VAL A 593 -4.78 -8.80 -8.67
N VAL A 594 -4.12 -8.10 -7.74
CA VAL A 594 -2.75 -7.59 -7.90
C VAL A 594 -1.71 -8.64 -7.48
N ASP A 595 -1.95 -9.33 -6.37
CA ASP A 595 -1.09 -10.39 -5.83
C ASP A 595 -1.95 -11.52 -5.26
N VAL A 596 -1.84 -12.72 -5.84
CA VAL A 596 -2.67 -13.90 -5.49
C VAL A 596 -2.56 -14.28 -4.02
N ILE A 597 -1.34 -14.25 -3.44
CA ILE A 597 -1.10 -14.66 -2.06
C ILE A 597 -1.68 -13.64 -1.09
N GLN A 598 -1.48 -12.35 -1.39
CA GLN A 598 -2.02 -11.28 -0.55
C GLN A 598 -3.54 -11.27 -0.58
N ALA A 599 -4.13 -11.38 -1.79
CA ALA A 599 -5.57 -11.45 -1.96
C ALA A 599 -6.18 -12.66 -1.23
N TRP A 600 -5.55 -13.84 -1.30
CA TRP A 600 -5.99 -15.02 -0.57
C TRP A 600 -6.04 -14.79 0.94
N ARG A 601 -5.00 -14.17 1.51
CA ARG A 601 -4.90 -13.91 2.96
C ARG A 601 -5.97 -12.95 3.46
N GLU A 602 -6.31 -11.93 2.68
CA GLU A 602 -7.34 -10.93 3.05
C GLU A 602 -8.77 -11.43 2.83
N PHE A 603 -8.98 -12.29 1.84
CA PHE A 603 -10.28 -12.78 1.44
C PHE A 603 -11.04 -13.47 2.59
N ALA A 604 -12.36 -13.53 2.54
CA ALA A 604 -13.16 -14.34 3.47
C ALA A 604 -13.49 -15.71 2.87
N VAL A 605 -12.96 -16.78 3.47
CA VAL A 605 -13.43 -18.15 3.19
C VAL A 605 -14.70 -18.36 4.01
N LEU A 606 -15.74 -18.92 3.39
CA LEU A 606 -16.96 -19.31 4.11
C LEU A 606 -16.83 -20.72 4.68
N THR A 607 -16.31 -21.66 3.89
CA THR A 607 -16.03 -23.03 4.31
C THR A 607 -14.96 -23.64 3.42
N MET A 608 -13.91 -24.23 4.00
CA MET A 608 -12.90 -25.00 3.28
C MET A 608 -12.68 -26.32 4.00
N LYS A 609 -12.90 -27.43 3.29
CA LYS A 609 -12.72 -28.78 3.84
C LYS A 609 -11.32 -29.32 3.60
N GLU A 610 -10.76 -29.03 2.43
CA GLU A 610 -9.47 -29.56 1.99
C GLU A 610 -8.64 -28.48 1.29
N PRO A 611 -7.29 -28.57 1.33
CA PRO A 611 -6.41 -27.73 0.53
C PRO A 611 -6.74 -27.81 -0.97
N VAL A 612 -6.62 -26.70 -1.68
CA VAL A 612 -6.79 -26.64 -3.14
C VAL A 612 -5.51 -26.16 -3.81
N THR A 613 -5.19 -26.72 -4.97
CA THR A 613 -4.03 -26.32 -5.75
C THR A 613 -4.47 -25.67 -7.06
N ILE A 614 -4.13 -24.39 -7.24
CA ILE A 614 -4.53 -23.60 -8.41
C ILE A 614 -3.30 -23.14 -9.20
N ARG A 615 -3.33 -23.33 -10.52
CA ARG A 615 -2.39 -22.71 -11.46
C ARG A 615 -3.00 -21.41 -11.98
N ILE A 616 -2.28 -20.31 -11.80
CA ILE A 616 -2.69 -18.98 -12.26
C ILE A 616 -1.83 -18.54 -13.43
N GLU A 617 -2.48 -17.98 -14.45
CA GLU A 617 -1.85 -17.41 -15.65
C GLU A 617 -2.12 -15.89 -15.69
N ASP A 618 -1.05 -15.10 -15.73
CA ASP A 618 -1.08 -13.63 -15.69
C ASP A 618 -0.06 -13.04 -16.69
N GLU A 619 -0.56 -12.51 -17.80
CA GLU A 619 0.24 -11.95 -18.90
C GLU A 619 0.85 -10.58 -18.56
N LEU A 620 0.35 -9.90 -17.52
CA LEU A 620 0.80 -8.55 -17.16
C LEU A 620 1.77 -8.57 -15.98
N LEU A 621 1.44 -9.33 -14.93
CA LEU A 621 2.14 -9.35 -13.66
C LEU A 621 2.78 -10.72 -13.43
N GLU A 622 4.04 -10.84 -13.83
CA GLU A 622 4.80 -12.09 -13.82
C GLU A 622 4.80 -12.80 -12.45
N TRP A 623 4.78 -12.04 -11.35
CA TRP A 623 4.78 -12.61 -10.00
C TRP A 623 3.50 -13.40 -9.66
N ASN A 624 2.41 -13.30 -10.42
CA ASN A 624 1.22 -14.10 -10.20
C ASN A 624 1.27 -15.46 -10.91
N ASN A 625 2.21 -15.69 -11.83
CA ASN A 625 2.36 -16.97 -12.50
C ASN A 625 3.03 -17.98 -11.58
N ASP A 626 2.28 -19.00 -11.16
CA ASP A 626 2.76 -20.12 -10.37
C ASP A 626 1.65 -21.16 -10.19
N VAL A 627 2.00 -22.26 -9.53
CA VAL A 627 1.04 -23.16 -8.89
C VAL A 627 1.00 -22.85 -7.39
N PHE A 628 -0.18 -22.54 -6.88
CA PHE A 628 -0.41 -22.19 -5.49
C PHE A 628 -1.24 -23.25 -4.79
N ARG A 629 -0.72 -23.78 -3.68
CA ARG A 629 -1.52 -24.53 -2.72
C ARG A 629 -2.12 -23.57 -1.71
N LEU A 630 -3.43 -23.58 -1.56
CA LEU A 630 -4.20 -22.71 -0.65
C LEU A 630 -4.93 -23.57 0.38
N TRP A 631 -4.91 -23.19 1.65
CA TRP A 631 -5.66 -23.87 2.71
C TRP A 631 -6.02 -22.93 3.86
N GLU A 632 -6.90 -23.39 4.73
CA GLU A 632 -7.26 -22.72 5.98
C GLU A 632 -7.09 -23.69 7.15
N THR A 633 -6.56 -23.21 8.26
CA THR A 633 -6.39 -23.98 9.51
C THR A 633 -6.78 -23.08 10.67
N ASP A 634 -7.80 -23.47 11.45
CA ASP A 634 -8.34 -22.71 12.58
C ASP A 634 -8.69 -21.25 12.24
N GLY A 635 -9.28 -21.02 11.05
CA GLY A 635 -9.64 -19.68 10.56
C GLY A 635 -8.47 -18.84 10.05
N LYS A 636 -7.25 -19.39 10.07
CA LYS A 636 -6.05 -18.76 9.50
C LYS A 636 -5.79 -19.29 8.10
N LYS A 637 -5.68 -18.37 7.15
CA LYS A 637 -5.41 -18.69 5.75
C LYS A 637 -3.92 -18.81 5.49
N GLU A 638 -3.54 -19.89 4.85
CA GLU A 638 -2.17 -20.20 4.50
C GLU A 638 -2.06 -20.57 3.02
N SER A 639 -0.86 -20.42 2.49
CA SER A 639 -0.58 -20.57 1.06
C SER A 639 0.87 -20.94 0.83
N GLN A 640 1.14 -21.72 -0.21
CA GLN A 640 2.47 -22.13 -0.63
C GLN A 640 2.60 -22.07 -2.16
N ARG A 641 3.72 -21.53 -2.66
CA ARG A 641 4.13 -21.67 -4.06
C ARG A 641 4.78 -23.02 -4.27
N LEU A 642 4.35 -23.75 -5.30
CA LEU A 642 4.84 -25.09 -5.61
C LEU A 642 5.78 -25.12 -6.83
N GLY A 643 5.82 -24.05 -7.63
CA GLY A 643 6.55 -23.99 -8.90
C GLY A 643 5.66 -24.30 -10.10
N GLU A 644 6.01 -23.74 -11.26
CA GLU A 644 5.19 -23.79 -12.48
C GLU A 644 4.94 -25.22 -13.03
N GLU A 645 5.86 -26.15 -12.75
CA GLU A 645 5.77 -27.56 -13.16
C GLU A 645 5.02 -28.44 -12.16
N ALA A 646 4.56 -27.89 -11.03
CA ALA A 646 3.83 -28.66 -10.04
C ALA A 646 2.46 -29.11 -10.57
N GLN A 647 1.94 -30.20 -10.00
CA GLN A 647 0.58 -30.62 -10.27
C GLN A 647 -0.43 -29.63 -9.69
N TRP A 648 -1.53 -29.42 -10.39
CA TRP A 648 -2.60 -28.50 -10.01
C TRP A 648 -3.96 -29.18 -10.15
N ASP A 649 -4.91 -28.76 -9.32
CA ASP A 649 -6.30 -29.23 -9.37
C ASP A 649 -7.10 -28.41 -10.38
N TYR A 650 -6.82 -27.10 -10.45
CA TYR A 650 -7.49 -26.17 -11.36
C TYR A 650 -6.50 -25.22 -12.02
N ARG A 651 -6.74 -24.87 -13.28
CA ARG A 651 -6.00 -23.86 -14.03
C ARG A 651 -6.93 -22.77 -14.52
N MET A 652 -6.54 -21.51 -14.35
CA MET A 652 -7.32 -20.35 -14.78
C MET A 652 -6.45 -19.10 -14.95
N GLY A 653 -6.92 -18.12 -15.70
CA GLY A 653 -6.29 -16.80 -15.76
C GLY A 653 -6.60 -15.94 -14.54
N ILE A 654 -5.81 -14.88 -14.32
CA ILE A 654 -5.97 -13.95 -13.20
C ILE A 654 -7.33 -13.25 -13.22
N GLU A 655 -7.92 -13.03 -14.40
CA GLU A 655 -9.25 -12.47 -14.57
C GLU A 655 -10.34 -13.42 -14.01
N SER A 656 -10.24 -14.71 -14.30
CA SER A 656 -11.16 -15.73 -13.79
C SER A 656 -11.04 -15.88 -12.28
N PHE A 657 -9.81 -15.87 -11.76
CA PHE A 657 -9.58 -15.87 -10.31
C PHE A 657 -10.14 -14.61 -9.63
N THR A 658 -10.02 -13.44 -10.26
CA THR A 658 -10.59 -12.19 -9.78
C THR A 658 -12.12 -12.27 -9.68
N GLN A 659 -12.78 -12.84 -10.71
CA GLN A 659 -14.24 -13.02 -10.72
C GLN A 659 -14.72 -13.95 -9.61
N LEU A 660 -14.02 -15.08 -9.37
CA LEU A 660 -14.33 -15.99 -8.27
C LEU A 660 -14.18 -15.31 -6.91
N LEU A 661 -13.05 -14.65 -6.71
CA LEU A 661 -12.69 -14.03 -5.43
C LEU A 661 -13.69 -12.93 -5.07
N LEU A 662 -14.05 -12.06 -6.02
CA LEU A 662 -15.04 -11.02 -5.79
C LEU A 662 -16.50 -11.52 -5.92
N GLY A 663 -16.72 -12.79 -6.24
CA GLY A 663 -18.07 -13.37 -6.39
C GLY A 663 -18.84 -12.88 -7.62
N ALA A 664 -18.17 -12.29 -8.61
CA ALA A 664 -18.80 -11.79 -9.84
C ALA A 664 -19.27 -12.92 -10.77
N SER A 665 -18.64 -14.09 -10.71
CA SER A 665 -19.05 -15.29 -11.44
C SER A 665 -18.94 -16.51 -10.53
N SER A 666 -19.81 -17.49 -10.74
CA SER A 666 -19.70 -18.78 -10.06
C SER A 666 -18.63 -19.65 -10.72
N PHE A 667 -18.13 -20.62 -9.96
CA PHE A 667 -17.21 -21.64 -10.49
C PHE A 667 -17.79 -22.36 -11.71
N GLU A 668 -19.08 -22.73 -11.66
CA GLU A 668 -19.77 -23.39 -12.77
C GLU A 668 -19.89 -22.51 -14.01
N GLU A 669 -20.17 -21.22 -13.85
CA GLU A 669 -20.24 -20.29 -14.99
C GLU A 669 -18.89 -20.19 -15.72
N LEU A 670 -17.79 -20.20 -14.97
CA LEU A 670 -16.44 -20.12 -15.54
C LEU A 670 -15.98 -21.47 -16.12
N LEU A 671 -16.33 -22.58 -15.47
CA LEU A 671 -16.06 -23.92 -15.99
C LEU A 671 -16.80 -24.16 -17.32
N THR A 672 -18.08 -23.85 -17.40
CA THR A 672 -18.90 -24.04 -18.62
C THR A 672 -18.39 -23.22 -19.80
N ARG A 673 -17.75 -22.07 -19.55
CA ARG A 673 -17.16 -21.22 -20.60
C ARG A 673 -15.72 -21.61 -20.96
N GLY A 674 -15.14 -22.62 -20.30
CA GLY A 674 -13.77 -23.04 -20.48
C GLY A 674 -12.71 -22.10 -19.89
N ALA A 675 -13.11 -21.16 -19.04
CA ALA A 675 -12.21 -20.22 -18.37
C ALA A 675 -11.49 -20.86 -17.16
N ILE A 676 -12.04 -21.97 -16.65
CA ILE A 676 -11.38 -22.83 -15.67
C ILE A 676 -11.25 -24.23 -16.26
N VAL A 677 -10.07 -24.84 -16.09
CA VAL A 677 -9.79 -26.22 -16.49
C VAL A 677 -9.47 -27.04 -15.26
N CYS A 678 -10.10 -28.21 -15.10
CA CYS A 678 -9.80 -29.17 -14.05
C CYS A 678 -8.65 -30.09 -14.48
N GLY A 679 -7.63 -30.27 -13.64
CA GLY A 679 -6.43 -31.05 -13.94
C GLY A 679 -6.54 -32.55 -13.65
N ARG A 680 -7.56 -32.96 -12.90
CA ARG A 680 -7.87 -34.37 -12.55
C ARG A 680 -9.36 -34.62 -12.81
N GLU A 681 -9.77 -35.89 -12.89
CA GLU A 681 -11.18 -36.32 -12.74
C GLU A 681 -11.65 -36.08 -11.28
N LEU A 682 -11.57 -34.85 -10.82
CA LEU A 682 -12.11 -34.42 -9.53
C LEU A 682 -13.60 -34.16 -9.70
N GLU A 683 -14.40 -34.62 -8.75
CA GLU A 683 -15.73 -34.05 -8.56
C GLU A 683 -15.57 -32.54 -8.34
N ALA A 684 -16.37 -31.74 -9.05
CA ALA A 684 -16.27 -30.27 -9.13
C ALA A 684 -16.51 -29.50 -7.80
N GLU A 685 -16.50 -30.18 -6.66
CA GLU A 685 -17.00 -29.67 -5.38
C GLU A 685 -16.09 -28.71 -4.60
N PRO A 686 -14.74 -28.84 -4.57
CA PRO A 686 -13.90 -28.04 -3.67
C PRO A 686 -13.97 -26.51 -3.90
N LEU A 687 -13.87 -26.04 -5.15
CA LEU A 687 -13.90 -24.60 -5.46
C LEU A 687 -15.30 -23.99 -5.42
N LYS A 688 -16.34 -24.79 -5.71
CA LYS A 688 -17.73 -24.33 -5.74
C LYS A 688 -18.17 -23.72 -4.41
N ASN A 689 -17.88 -24.42 -3.30
CA ASN A 689 -18.26 -23.96 -1.97
C ASN A 689 -17.37 -22.82 -1.45
N LEU A 690 -16.15 -22.72 -1.96
CA LEU A 690 -15.19 -21.70 -1.57
C LEU A 690 -15.53 -20.33 -2.20
N PHE A 691 -16.07 -20.33 -3.42
CA PHE A 691 -16.36 -19.12 -4.20
C PHE A 691 -17.82 -19.06 -4.68
N PRO A 692 -18.81 -18.94 -3.77
CA PRO A 692 -20.18 -18.66 -4.20
C PRO A 692 -20.26 -17.29 -4.90
N LYS A 693 -21.24 -17.19 -5.80
CA LYS A 693 -21.59 -15.94 -6.47
C LYS A 693 -22.24 -14.97 -5.48
N TRP A 694 -21.94 -13.69 -5.62
CA TRP A 694 -22.50 -12.61 -4.82
C TRP A 694 -23.04 -11.50 -5.71
N ASN A 695 -23.97 -10.70 -5.17
CA ASN A 695 -24.36 -9.47 -5.81
C ASN A 695 -23.37 -8.36 -5.42
N ASN A 696 -22.62 -7.88 -6.41
CA ASN A 696 -21.62 -6.85 -6.21
C ASN A 696 -22.25 -5.48 -6.45
N ASP A 697 -22.19 -4.61 -5.44
CA ASP A 697 -22.72 -3.26 -5.53
C ASP A 697 -21.76 -2.24 -4.90
N ILE A 698 -21.40 -1.26 -5.72
CA ILE A 698 -20.46 -0.18 -5.42
C ILE A 698 -21.04 1.11 -5.96
N GLN A 699 -20.84 2.23 -5.27
CA GLN A 699 -21.46 3.51 -5.61
C GLN A 699 -20.43 4.54 -6.09
N GLU A 700 -19.14 4.21 -6.02
CA GLU A 700 -18.00 5.05 -6.35
C GLU A 700 -17.68 5.01 -7.85
N TYR A 701 -17.40 6.19 -8.44
CA TYR A 701 -17.12 6.34 -9.88
C TYR A 701 -15.88 7.20 -10.22
N TYR A 702 -15.16 7.71 -9.20
CA TYR A 702 -13.79 8.25 -9.27
C TYR A 702 -13.19 8.33 -7.86
#